data_AF-A0A7W0XIK0-F1
#
_entry.id   AF-A0A7W0XIK0-F1
#
_cell.length_a   1.000
_cell.length_b   1.000
_cell.length_c   1.000
_cell.angle_alpha   90.00
_cell.angle_beta   90.00
_cell.angle_gamma   90.00
#
_symmetry.space_group_name_H-M   'P 1'
#
loop_
_entity.id
_entity.type
_entity.pdbx_description
1 polymer ?
#
loop_
_entity_poly.entity_id
_entity_poly.type
_entity_poly.pdbx_seq_one_letter_code
_entity_poly.pdbx_strand_id
1 'polypeptide(L)'
;MTAPTDPLYTRQWYLSALTGDASAGTTLIERIWEEFNGAGVNVGVYDSGIEHSHPDLSGNYNPALHVVVNGTTLGGGVTGDESLPGHGTSVAGIIGAERNDRGTVGIAWGSSLTGVNIFDPDSPASTENRVGFSEALHQMANFDVINCRLCEDNLDQFTDTEYEFAATTGRDGLGTVIVQPSGNDNEDVTGRSPSRFTVTVGAVLEDGSVFSNSSSGASLLVSAPGGDWTILTTDMVGANGFGGGDYAQFGGTSAAAPMVSGAVALMLQANPDLGWRDVNDILATTASHTGSALGAPADAGEENAWFINAAENWNGGGMHFSADYGYGSVNVFAAVRMAEAYGVIGIAPQTSANEVQASATGAPNLAIGDLAAVSYDIDLADGILIDQVDLTLTLTHESVADLDVWLVSPDGTEVQIGDNSIAGTKPGARGSWTFGIEALRGENSDGTWTIRIEDNLAGGSGVLESVRIDAYGKAAPESDDVFTFTDEFRETLSFDPSRNLLADTDGGGDWINAAVLSGDAIVNLNPDAYSRIDGALFRIAAGSVIENAMTGDGADRLIGNSADNKLNGMRGVDSLAGGDGLDTLEGGTGADVLQGGRGRDAASYMHAKTGVTASLTDPSENRGEAKGDSYSKIENLIGSRFQDRLFGDAIANQLFGHGRTDTIVGRGGNDALDGGGGDDSMLGGGNDDRLLGAEGNDRLFGENGIDRLFGENGGDRLDGGAGDDWLTGGLGADWMIGGAGADRFEFNAIDESATAIGIDRIIDFQQRADLIDLSTIDANVGIRGNQAFAFIEGDGFTAVGQVRVVQADSYTLVYLNNESDASSRENDSTIFLSGDITLTADDFIL
;
A
#
# COMPACT_ATOMS: atom_id res chain seq x y z
N MET A 1 20.48 -2.86 12.39
CA MET A 1 21.17 -1.58 12.73
C MET A 1 21.64 -1.59 14.18
N THR A 2 22.50 -0.65 14.60
CA THR A 2 22.76 -0.39 16.03
C THR A 2 21.67 0.52 16.59
N ALA A 3 21.31 0.38 17.87
CA ALA A 3 20.40 1.30 18.56
C ALA A 3 20.83 2.78 18.41
N PRO A 4 19.90 3.74 18.44
CA PRO A 4 20.23 5.16 18.52
C PRO A 4 21.19 5.49 19.67
N THR A 5 22.09 6.43 19.40
CA THR A 5 23.13 6.90 20.32
C THR A 5 22.72 8.18 21.06
N ASP A 6 21.55 8.72 20.71
CA ASP A 6 20.90 9.86 21.33
C ASP A 6 20.67 9.62 22.84
N PRO A 7 21.15 10.52 23.71
CA PRO A 7 21.29 10.26 25.14
C PRO A 7 19.95 10.08 25.89
N LEU A 8 18.83 10.52 25.32
CA LEU A 8 17.51 10.39 25.92
C LEU A 8 16.68 9.24 25.33
N TYR A 9 17.13 8.57 24.27
CA TYR A 9 16.41 7.47 23.60
C TYR A 9 15.92 6.40 24.59
N THR A 10 16.82 5.92 25.47
CA THR A 10 16.49 4.88 26.47
C THR A 10 15.47 5.30 27.53
N ARG A 11 15.07 6.58 27.57
CA ARG A 11 14.04 7.12 28.46
C ARG A 11 12.69 7.35 27.76
N GLN A 12 12.62 7.18 26.44
CA GLN A 12 11.39 7.28 25.66
C GLN A 12 10.63 5.95 25.72
N TRP A 13 10.05 5.65 26.88
CA TRP A 13 9.34 4.39 27.15
C TRP A 13 8.24 4.08 26.11
N TYR A 14 7.60 5.12 25.58
CA TYR A 14 6.52 4.99 24.60
C TYR A 14 6.97 4.31 23.30
N LEU A 15 8.25 4.38 22.92
CA LEU A 15 8.75 3.69 21.72
C LEU A 15 8.65 2.16 21.84
N SER A 16 8.79 1.62 23.05
CA SER A 16 8.56 0.19 23.32
C SER A 16 7.07 -0.12 23.38
N ALA A 17 6.26 0.74 24.02
CA ALA A 17 4.81 0.57 24.12
C ALA A 17 4.14 0.53 22.73
N LEU A 18 4.57 1.40 21.81
CA LEU A 18 4.11 1.47 20.41
C LEU A 18 4.39 0.21 19.59
N THR A 19 5.08 -0.79 20.13
CA THR A 19 5.38 -2.04 19.42
C THR A 19 5.10 -3.29 20.26
N GLY A 20 4.55 -3.15 21.46
CA GLY A 20 4.24 -4.29 22.34
C GLY A 20 5.46 -5.02 22.92
N ASP A 21 6.67 -4.46 22.82
CA ASP A 21 7.89 -5.11 23.30
C ASP A 21 8.12 -4.86 24.81
N ALA A 22 8.19 -5.96 25.56
CA ALA A 22 8.58 -5.97 26.96
C ALA A 22 9.79 -6.89 27.24
N SER A 23 10.91 -6.83 26.48
CA SER A 23 12.30 -6.89 27.03
C SER A 23 13.46 -7.11 26.03
N ALA A 24 14.53 -6.33 26.25
CA ALA A 24 15.97 -6.54 25.98
C ALA A 24 16.41 -7.31 24.72
N GLY A 25 16.46 -6.59 23.59
CA GLY A 25 17.10 -6.94 22.32
C GLY A 25 17.16 -5.71 21.41
N THR A 26 17.30 -5.91 20.10
CA THR A 26 16.85 -4.90 19.12
C THR A 26 15.34 -4.77 19.28
N THR A 27 14.84 -3.58 19.63
CA THR A 27 13.40 -3.38 19.81
C THR A 27 12.67 -3.51 18.47
N LEU A 28 11.38 -3.84 18.47
CA LEU A 28 10.62 -3.95 17.22
C LEU A 28 10.58 -2.64 16.42
N ILE A 29 10.60 -1.48 17.10
CA ILE A 29 10.72 -0.17 16.42
C ILE A 29 12.08 -0.01 15.72
N GLU A 30 13.16 -0.55 16.29
CA GLU A 30 14.48 -0.53 15.65
C GLU A 30 14.50 -1.39 14.38
N ARG A 31 13.74 -2.49 14.32
CA ARG A 31 13.58 -3.29 13.09
C ARG A 31 12.91 -2.47 11.98
N ILE A 32 11.85 -1.73 12.31
CA ILE A 32 11.23 -0.81 11.35
C ILE A 32 12.24 0.23 10.88
N TRP A 33 13.00 0.84 11.80
CA TRP A 33 14.00 1.84 11.44
C TRP A 33 15.14 1.34 10.56
N GLU A 34 15.40 0.03 10.50
CA GLU A 34 16.34 -0.56 9.53
C GLU A 34 15.95 -0.31 8.08
N GLU A 35 14.67 -0.08 7.83
CA GLU A 35 14.07 -0.03 6.51
C GLU A 35 13.35 1.29 6.25
N PHE A 36 12.64 1.80 7.26
CA PHE A 36 11.77 2.97 7.17
C PHE A 36 12.00 3.92 8.35
N ASN A 37 12.22 5.20 8.05
CA ASN A 37 12.43 6.26 9.03
C ASN A 37 11.54 7.50 8.78
N GLY A 38 10.59 7.43 7.85
CA GLY A 38 9.72 8.52 7.41
C GLY A 38 10.29 9.38 6.28
N ALA A 39 11.46 9.03 5.72
CA ALA A 39 12.06 9.82 4.65
C ALA A 39 11.17 9.88 3.40
N GLY A 40 11.03 11.09 2.84
CA GLY A 40 10.16 11.36 1.69
C GLY A 40 8.74 11.80 2.06
N VAL A 41 8.34 11.67 3.33
CA VAL A 41 7.02 12.08 3.82
C VAL A 41 7.08 13.50 4.42
N ASN A 42 6.14 14.35 4.01
CA ASN A 42 6.01 15.72 4.47
C ASN A 42 4.90 15.83 5.54
N VAL A 43 5.27 16.27 6.74
CA VAL A 43 4.36 16.39 7.88
C VAL A 43 4.14 17.85 8.26
N GLY A 44 2.88 18.29 8.25
CA GLY A 44 2.47 19.61 8.70
C GLY A 44 1.96 19.59 10.14
N VAL A 45 2.59 20.36 11.03
CA VAL A 45 2.18 20.48 12.44
C VAL A 45 1.37 21.77 12.62
N TYR A 46 0.05 21.61 12.70
CA TYR A 46 -0.92 22.68 12.89
C TYR A 46 -1.14 22.92 14.39
N ASP A 47 -0.35 23.85 14.95
CA ASP A 47 -0.18 24.04 16.40
C ASP A 47 0.25 25.50 16.73
N SER A 48 0.86 25.76 17.89
CA SER A 48 1.37 27.07 18.34
C SER A 48 2.73 27.45 17.72
N GLY A 49 3.15 26.70 16.71
CA GLY A 49 4.45 26.84 16.04
C GLY A 49 5.51 25.87 16.56
N ILE A 50 6.57 25.71 15.77
CA ILE A 50 7.76 24.92 16.02
C ILE A 50 8.96 25.86 16.13
N GLU A 51 9.80 25.66 17.14
CA GLU A 51 11.13 26.25 17.15
C GLU A 51 12.04 25.54 16.13
N HIS A 52 11.96 25.96 14.86
CA HIS A 52 12.70 25.34 13.75
C HIS A 52 14.23 25.41 13.88
N SER A 53 14.75 26.26 14.76
CA SER A 53 16.17 26.31 15.09
C SER A 53 16.59 25.32 16.17
N HIS A 54 15.67 24.53 16.72
CA HIS A 54 15.97 23.53 17.74
C HIS A 54 17.03 22.54 17.19
N PRO A 55 18.13 22.28 17.91
CA PRO A 55 19.23 21.46 17.40
C PRO A 55 18.89 20.00 17.08
N ASP A 56 17.72 19.55 17.53
CA ASP A 56 17.16 18.21 17.33
C ASP A 56 16.01 18.18 16.33
N LEU A 57 15.66 19.32 15.70
CA LEU A 57 14.60 19.43 14.68
C LEU A 57 15.10 20.09 13.39
N SER A 58 16.13 20.93 13.47
CA SER A 58 16.55 21.82 12.38
C SER A 58 16.96 21.12 11.09
N GLY A 59 17.46 19.87 11.16
CA GLY A 59 17.82 19.04 10.01
C GLY A 59 16.61 18.47 9.29
N ASN A 60 15.50 18.26 10.00
CA ASN A 60 14.24 17.75 9.45
C ASN A 60 13.25 18.87 9.11
N TYR A 61 13.46 20.08 9.63
CA TYR A 61 12.59 21.21 9.33
C TYR A 61 12.76 21.72 7.89
N ASN A 62 11.67 21.78 7.14
CA ASN A 62 11.66 22.21 5.76
C ASN A 62 10.84 23.51 5.57
N PRO A 63 11.51 24.67 5.36
CA PRO A 63 10.82 25.94 5.14
C PRO A 63 10.17 26.05 3.76
N ALA A 64 10.47 25.15 2.81
CA ALA A 64 9.80 25.13 1.51
C ALA A 64 8.33 24.67 1.62
N LEU A 65 7.96 24.03 2.74
CA LEU A 65 6.61 23.56 3.03
C LEU A 65 5.75 24.61 3.77
N HIS A 66 6.27 25.81 4.04
CA HIS A 66 5.49 26.84 4.74
C HIS A 66 4.21 27.19 3.97
N VAL A 67 3.09 27.19 4.70
CA VAL A 67 1.82 27.66 4.15
C VAL A 67 1.82 29.18 4.02
N VAL A 68 1.07 29.68 3.04
CA VAL A 68 0.97 31.12 2.75
C VAL A 68 -0.48 31.54 2.90
N VAL A 69 -0.77 32.46 3.82
CA VAL A 69 -2.12 32.98 4.07
C VAL A 69 -2.14 34.47 3.80
N ASN A 70 -3.02 34.91 2.90
CA ASN A 70 -3.11 36.32 2.47
C ASN A 70 -1.75 36.91 2.02
N GLY A 71 -0.93 36.10 1.35
CA GLY A 71 0.42 36.49 0.91
C GLY A 71 1.47 36.60 2.02
N THR A 72 1.12 36.19 3.25
CA THR A 72 2.05 36.09 4.39
C THR A 72 2.46 34.63 4.56
N THR A 73 3.75 34.34 4.42
CA THR A 73 4.31 33.03 4.74
C THR A 73 4.25 32.81 6.25
N LEU A 74 3.57 31.76 6.69
CA LEU A 74 3.60 31.33 8.07
C LEU A 74 4.89 30.56 8.29
N GLY A 75 5.91 31.26 8.80
CA GLY A 75 7.25 30.71 9.00
C GLY A 75 7.36 29.64 10.10
N GLY A 76 6.22 29.13 10.57
CA GLY A 76 6.09 28.09 11.58
C GLY A 76 6.77 28.34 12.90
N GLY A 77 7.31 29.53 13.17
CA GLY A 77 7.98 29.85 14.43
C GLY A 77 7.01 30.02 15.60
N VAL A 78 7.50 29.78 16.81
CA VAL A 78 6.77 30.08 18.04
C VAL A 78 6.70 31.60 18.21
N THR A 79 5.54 32.19 17.94
CA THR A 79 5.23 33.61 18.15
C THR A 79 3.85 33.74 18.80
N GLY A 80 3.69 34.70 19.71
CA GLY A 80 2.38 35.21 20.12
C GLY A 80 1.52 34.38 21.08
N ASP A 81 1.71 33.06 21.22
CA ASP A 81 0.96 32.24 22.20
C ASP A 81 1.72 32.11 23.53
N GLU A 82 1.34 32.92 24.53
CA GLU A 82 1.91 32.85 25.88
C GLU A 82 1.28 31.75 26.76
N SER A 83 0.25 31.04 26.29
CA SER A 83 -0.51 30.09 27.11
C SER A 83 0.08 28.68 27.14
N LEU A 84 0.69 28.23 26.03
CA LEU A 84 1.39 26.94 25.91
C LEU A 84 2.68 27.07 25.06
N PRO A 85 3.67 27.87 25.51
CA PRO A 85 4.91 28.03 24.78
C PRO A 85 5.64 26.68 24.67
N GLY A 86 5.92 26.24 23.44
CA GLY A 86 6.64 25.00 23.16
C GLY A 86 5.78 23.78 22.80
N HIS A 87 4.44 23.88 22.84
CA HIS A 87 3.55 22.77 22.50
C HIS A 87 3.84 22.18 21.10
N GLY A 88 3.83 23.00 20.04
CA GLY A 88 4.13 22.52 18.69
C GLY A 88 5.57 22.00 18.52
N THR A 89 6.54 22.54 19.26
CA THR A 89 7.91 22.01 19.31
C THR A 89 7.95 20.61 19.93
N SER A 90 7.21 20.36 21.00
CA SER A 90 7.11 19.03 21.63
C SER A 90 6.39 18.00 20.75
N VAL A 91 5.32 18.43 20.07
CA VAL A 91 4.62 17.62 19.05
C VAL A 91 5.58 17.24 17.92
N ALA A 92 6.33 18.21 17.38
CA ALA A 92 7.30 17.97 16.32
C ALA A 92 8.42 16.99 16.72
N GLY A 93 8.88 17.04 17.97
CA GLY A 93 9.90 16.11 18.48
C GLY A 93 9.44 14.66 18.55
N ILE A 94 8.17 14.41 18.91
CA ILE A 94 7.61 13.05 18.94
C ILE A 94 7.57 12.47 17.53
N ILE A 95 7.17 13.28 16.55
CA ILE A 95 7.09 12.87 15.15
C ILE A 95 8.50 12.65 14.58
N GLY A 96 9.37 13.64 14.66
CA GLY A 96 10.59 13.67 13.85
C GLY A 96 11.77 14.39 14.48
N ALA A 97 11.99 14.28 15.80
CA ALA A 97 13.30 14.59 16.37
C ALA A 97 14.38 13.76 15.65
N GLU A 98 15.49 14.42 15.33
CA GLU A 98 16.58 13.84 14.56
C GLU A 98 17.27 12.68 15.30
N ARG A 99 17.81 11.73 14.56
CA ARG A 99 18.72 10.72 15.10
C ARG A 99 20.17 11.19 14.91
N ASN A 100 20.70 12.01 15.82
CA ASN A 100 21.90 12.82 15.58
C ASN A 100 22.91 12.91 16.75
N ASP A 101 22.90 11.94 17.66
CA ASP A 101 23.71 11.91 18.90
C ASP A 101 23.31 12.99 19.92
N ARG A 102 22.07 13.49 19.89
CA ARG A 102 21.56 14.52 20.80
C ARG A 102 20.13 14.19 21.21
N GLY A 103 19.75 14.69 22.38
CA GLY A 103 18.33 14.69 22.72
C GLY A 103 17.63 13.35 22.65
N THR A 104 16.47 13.40 22.01
CA THR A 104 15.49 12.33 21.79
C THR A 104 15.53 11.86 20.34
N VAL A 105 14.77 10.83 20.00
CA VAL A 105 14.58 10.38 18.60
C VAL A 105 13.09 10.34 18.29
N GLY A 106 12.69 10.95 17.17
CA GLY A 106 11.30 10.90 16.70
C GLY A 106 10.95 9.54 16.12
N ILE A 107 9.65 9.21 16.11
CA ILE A 107 9.15 7.95 15.53
C ILE A 107 9.49 7.87 14.03
N ALA A 108 9.31 8.97 13.31
CA ALA A 108 9.67 9.17 11.91
C ALA A 108 10.80 10.21 11.79
N TRP A 109 11.96 9.90 12.39
CA TRP A 109 13.12 10.80 12.48
C TRP A 109 13.77 11.22 11.15
N GLY A 110 13.31 10.68 10.01
CA GLY A 110 13.71 11.08 8.65
C GLY A 110 12.66 11.89 7.89
N SER A 111 11.48 12.14 8.48
CA SER A 111 10.41 12.92 7.86
C SER A 111 10.75 14.41 7.72
N SER A 112 10.15 15.07 6.72
CA SER A 112 10.26 16.52 6.56
C SER A 112 9.15 17.21 7.35
N LEU A 113 9.51 18.06 8.30
CA LEU A 113 8.56 18.75 9.18
C LEU A 113 8.38 20.21 8.79
N THR A 114 7.16 20.73 8.97
CA THR A 114 6.94 22.18 9.02
C THR A 114 5.90 22.54 10.07
N GLY A 115 5.92 23.79 10.52
CA GLY A 115 4.99 24.31 11.51
C GLY A 115 3.99 25.28 10.89
N VAL A 116 2.73 25.20 11.31
CA VAL A 116 1.68 26.15 10.96
C VAL A 116 1.13 26.73 12.26
N ASN A 117 1.50 27.98 12.57
CA ASN A 117 1.08 28.64 13.79
C ASN A 117 -0.31 29.27 13.62
N ILE A 118 -1.32 28.54 14.08
CA ILE A 118 -2.75 28.90 14.02
C ILE A 118 -3.28 29.46 15.35
N PHE A 119 -2.48 29.40 16.42
CA PHE A 119 -2.85 29.89 17.75
C PHE A 119 -2.28 31.26 18.09
N ASP A 120 -1.33 31.78 17.30
CA ASP A 120 -0.91 33.17 17.42
C ASP A 120 -2.09 34.10 17.06
N PRO A 121 -2.60 34.90 18.01
CA PRO A 121 -3.74 35.79 17.75
C PRO A 121 -3.43 36.88 16.72
N ASP A 122 -2.15 37.20 16.51
CA ASP A 122 -1.71 38.16 15.50
C ASP A 122 -1.43 37.49 14.12
N SER A 123 -1.52 36.16 14.04
CA SER A 123 -1.35 35.41 12.80
C SER A 123 -2.52 35.66 11.85
N PRO A 124 -2.27 35.81 10.52
CA PRO A 124 -3.35 35.87 9.56
C PRO A 124 -4.15 34.56 9.49
N ALA A 125 -3.60 33.45 10.02
CA ALA A 125 -4.28 32.16 10.16
C ALA A 125 -4.81 31.89 11.58
N SER A 126 -4.88 32.91 12.43
CA SER A 126 -5.48 32.80 13.75
C SER A 126 -6.88 32.21 13.66
N THR A 127 -7.25 31.37 14.63
CA THR A 127 -8.62 30.87 14.81
C THR A 127 -9.67 31.98 14.94
N GLU A 128 -9.27 33.19 15.35
CA GLU A 128 -10.15 34.35 15.40
C GLU A 128 -10.46 34.93 13.99
N ASN A 129 -9.62 34.62 12.99
CA ASN A 129 -9.78 35.05 11.60
C ASN A 129 -10.28 33.89 10.71
N ARG A 130 -11.59 33.67 10.68
CA ARG A 130 -12.22 32.56 9.91
C ARG A 130 -11.74 32.41 8.46
N VAL A 131 -11.49 33.51 7.73
CA VAL A 131 -11.09 33.43 6.31
C VAL A 131 -9.64 32.93 6.19
N GLY A 132 -8.72 33.51 6.95
CA GLY A 132 -7.32 33.09 6.89
C GLY A 132 -7.09 31.73 7.53
N PHE A 133 -7.91 31.35 8.52
CA PHE A 133 -7.96 30.01 9.06
C PHE A 133 -8.42 28.99 8.01
N SER A 134 -9.48 29.29 7.23
CA SER A 134 -9.87 28.50 6.03
C SER A 134 -8.69 28.25 5.11
N GLU A 135 -7.98 29.33 4.76
CA GLU A 135 -6.91 29.29 3.78
C GLU A 135 -5.71 28.46 4.28
N ALA A 136 -5.45 28.48 5.59
CA ALA A 136 -4.47 27.61 6.22
C ALA A 136 -4.90 26.14 6.19
N LEU A 137 -6.16 25.85 6.53
CA LEU A 137 -6.71 24.50 6.49
C LEU A 137 -6.76 23.94 5.06
N HIS A 138 -7.16 24.75 4.09
CA HIS A 138 -7.18 24.36 2.68
C HIS A 138 -5.80 23.87 2.18
N GLN A 139 -4.73 24.41 2.75
CA GLN A 139 -3.35 24.03 2.43
C GLN A 139 -2.89 22.72 3.09
N MET A 140 -3.73 22.06 3.91
CA MET A 140 -3.47 20.71 4.40
C MET A 140 -3.23 19.73 3.24
N ALA A 141 -3.89 19.93 2.10
CA ALA A 141 -3.71 19.14 0.87
C ALA A 141 -2.26 19.14 0.31
N ASN A 142 -1.40 20.07 0.77
CA ASN A 142 0.01 20.11 0.35
C ASN A 142 0.91 19.15 1.15
N PHE A 143 0.35 18.45 2.13
CA PHE A 143 1.10 17.56 3.03
C PHE A 143 0.67 16.12 2.83
N ASP A 144 1.57 15.21 3.20
CA ASP A 144 1.25 13.79 3.27
C ASP A 144 0.46 13.47 4.54
N VAL A 145 0.93 14.04 5.66
CA VAL A 145 0.34 13.86 7.00
C VAL A 145 0.18 15.22 7.68
N ILE A 146 -0.94 15.41 8.36
CA ILE A 146 -1.19 16.56 9.22
C ILE A 146 -1.40 16.09 10.65
N ASN A 147 -0.71 16.74 11.60
CA ASN A 147 -1.05 16.66 13.01
C ASN A 147 -1.75 17.97 13.40
N CYS A 148 -3.03 17.92 13.76
CA CYS A 148 -3.83 19.11 14.06
C CYS A 148 -4.40 19.09 15.47
N ARG A 149 -4.10 20.11 16.27
CA ARG A 149 -4.61 20.27 17.65
C ARG A 149 -6.05 20.80 17.73
N LEU A 150 -6.54 21.51 16.71
CA LEU A 150 -7.76 22.34 16.77
C LEU A 150 -9.10 21.61 16.59
N CYS A 151 -9.10 20.29 16.68
CA CYS A 151 -10.30 19.52 16.37
C CYS A 151 -11.24 19.34 17.58
N GLU A 152 -10.91 19.93 18.72
CA GLU A 152 -11.59 19.68 20.01
C GLU A 152 -12.80 20.62 20.27
N ASP A 153 -12.90 21.79 19.61
CA ASP A 153 -13.90 22.82 19.91
C ASP A 153 -14.85 23.14 18.73
N ASN A 154 -16.04 22.51 18.73
CA ASN A 154 -17.18 22.77 17.83
C ASN A 154 -16.82 22.97 16.35
N LEU A 155 -16.59 21.84 15.66
CA LEU A 155 -16.51 21.76 14.21
C LEU A 155 -17.83 22.26 13.56
N ASP A 156 -17.87 23.53 13.16
CA ASP A 156 -18.87 24.01 12.22
C ASP A 156 -18.67 23.28 10.87
N GLN A 157 -19.72 23.15 10.04
CA GLN A 157 -19.69 22.55 8.67
C GLN A 157 -18.51 22.99 7.78
N PHE A 158 -17.92 24.13 8.09
CA PHE A 158 -16.78 24.70 7.40
C PHE A 158 -15.49 23.89 7.54
N THR A 159 -15.15 23.42 8.74
CA THR A 159 -13.87 22.71 8.96
C THR A 159 -13.89 21.36 8.23
N ASP A 160 -15.03 20.68 8.28
CA ASP A 160 -15.26 19.40 7.59
C ASP A 160 -15.09 19.54 6.06
N THR A 161 -15.49 20.67 5.48
CA THR A 161 -15.27 20.96 4.05
C THR A 161 -13.77 21.02 3.69
N GLU A 162 -12.93 21.56 4.57
CA GLU A 162 -11.48 21.63 4.32
C GLU A 162 -10.79 20.27 4.56
N TYR A 163 -11.29 19.47 5.51
CA TYR A 163 -10.84 18.08 5.68
C TYR A 163 -11.19 17.21 4.47
N GLU A 164 -12.43 17.29 3.99
CA GLU A 164 -12.86 16.62 2.76
C GLU A 164 -11.98 17.02 1.57
N PHE A 165 -11.67 18.31 1.43
CA PHE A 165 -10.79 18.79 0.36
C PHE A 165 -9.40 18.17 0.44
N ALA A 166 -8.78 18.13 1.63
CA ALA A 166 -7.46 17.55 1.82
C ALA A 166 -7.45 16.02 1.62
N ALA A 167 -8.46 15.32 2.12
CA ALA A 167 -8.65 13.88 1.91
C ALA A 167 -8.93 13.53 0.43
N THR A 168 -9.51 14.45 -0.33
CA THR A 168 -9.84 14.23 -1.76
C THR A 168 -8.70 14.60 -2.70
N THR A 169 -7.93 15.65 -2.39
CA THR A 169 -6.98 16.26 -3.35
C THR A 169 -5.52 16.11 -2.94
N GLY A 170 -5.25 15.87 -1.66
CA GLY A 170 -3.90 15.66 -1.17
C GLY A 170 -3.24 14.44 -1.82
N ARG A 171 -1.91 14.46 -1.91
CA ARG A 171 -1.12 13.31 -2.39
C ARG A 171 -1.60 12.75 -3.74
N ASP A 172 -1.81 13.63 -4.71
CA ASP A 172 -2.31 13.30 -6.06
C ASP A 172 -3.64 12.51 -6.08
N GLY A 173 -4.50 12.74 -5.08
CA GLY A 173 -5.81 12.09 -4.95
C GLY A 173 -5.84 10.89 -4.01
N LEU A 174 -4.69 10.47 -3.46
CA LEU A 174 -4.64 9.46 -2.38
C LEU A 174 -5.21 10.02 -1.07
N GLY A 175 -5.15 11.33 -0.89
CA GLY A 175 -5.65 12.06 0.28
C GLY A 175 -4.60 12.27 1.36
N THR A 176 -4.54 13.49 1.88
CA THR A 176 -3.75 13.81 3.07
C THR A 176 -4.34 13.09 4.28
N VAL A 177 -3.49 12.44 5.10
CA VAL A 177 -3.94 11.81 6.35
C VAL A 177 -3.97 12.86 7.46
N ILE A 178 -5.14 13.09 8.05
CA ILE A 178 -5.35 14.12 9.06
C ILE A 178 -5.48 13.44 10.43
N VAL A 179 -4.53 13.68 11.32
CA VAL A 179 -4.49 13.09 12.67
C VAL A 179 -4.82 14.16 13.70
N GLN A 180 -5.69 13.82 14.65
CA GLN A 180 -6.15 14.74 15.68
C GLN A 180 -6.24 14.07 17.06
N PRO A 181 -5.99 14.82 18.16
CA PRO A 181 -6.28 14.36 19.50
C PRO A 181 -7.80 14.29 19.75
N SER A 182 -8.26 13.38 20.62
CA SER A 182 -9.68 13.30 20.98
C SER A 182 -10.12 14.44 21.91
N GLY A 183 -9.31 14.81 22.89
CA GLY A 183 -9.64 15.83 23.88
C GLY A 183 -9.06 15.51 25.25
N ASN A 184 -8.86 16.53 26.09
CA ASN A 184 -8.33 16.36 27.46
C ASN A 184 -9.35 16.71 28.57
N ASP A 185 -10.65 16.64 28.26
CA ASP A 185 -11.73 17.08 29.17
C ASP A 185 -12.52 15.92 29.82
N ASN A 186 -12.15 14.65 29.57
CA ASN A 186 -12.93 13.46 29.96
C ASN A 186 -14.41 13.57 29.53
N GLU A 187 -14.62 13.99 28.28
CA GLU A 187 -15.95 14.12 27.66
C GLU A 187 -16.10 13.09 26.54
N ASP A 188 -17.33 12.83 26.12
CA ASP A 188 -17.60 12.03 24.92
C ASP A 188 -17.40 12.88 23.65
N VAL A 189 -16.62 12.38 22.70
CA VAL A 189 -16.25 13.10 21.48
C VAL A 189 -17.09 12.71 20.27
N THR A 190 -17.95 11.70 20.37
CA THR A 190 -18.69 11.12 19.23
C THR A 190 -19.50 12.18 18.47
N GLY A 191 -20.00 13.21 19.18
CA GLY A 191 -20.74 14.35 18.62
C GLY A 191 -19.94 15.66 18.48
N ARG A 192 -18.67 15.70 18.88
CA ARG A 192 -17.78 16.89 18.75
C ARG A 192 -16.75 16.74 17.64
N SER A 193 -16.30 15.51 17.40
CA SER A 193 -15.31 15.15 16.40
C SER A 193 -15.85 14.13 15.39
N PRO A 194 -17.03 14.35 14.76
CA PRO A 194 -17.65 13.35 13.90
C PRO A 194 -17.00 13.21 12.51
N SER A 195 -15.99 14.03 12.19
CA SER A 195 -15.44 14.05 10.83
C SER A 195 -14.75 12.74 10.49
N ARG A 196 -15.28 12.06 9.49
CA ARG A 196 -14.77 10.80 8.98
C ARG A 196 -13.41 10.87 8.28
N PHE A 197 -12.98 12.08 7.95
CA PHE A 197 -11.72 12.34 7.25
C PHE A 197 -10.52 12.41 8.20
N THR A 198 -10.74 12.23 9.50
CA THR A 198 -9.68 12.35 10.51
C THR A 198 -9.46 11.04 11.25
N VAL A 199 -8.21 10.83 11.67
CA VAL A 199 -7.83 9.83 12.64
C VAL A 199 -7.92 10.47 14.02
N THR A 200 -8.98 10.16 14.76
CA THR A 200 -9.18 10.63 16.13
C THR A 200 -8.45 9.72 17.12
N VAL A 201 -7.57 10.32 17.93
CA VAL A 201 -6.63 9.58 18.79
C VAL A 201 -6.86 9.84 20.28
N GLY A 202 -7.20 8.78 21.02
CA GLY A 202 -7.26 8.77 22.48
C GLY A 202 -5.89 8.57 23.15
N ALA A 203 -5.82 8.71 24.48
CA ALA A 203 -4.57 8.58 25.23
C ALA A 203 -4.61 7.45 26.28
N VAL A 204 -3.50 6.71 26.37
CA VAL A 204 -3.27 5.70 27.42
C VAL A 204 -2.08 6.06 28.31
N LEU A 205 -2.07 5.46 29.50
CA LEU A 205 -0.99 5.49 30.49
C LEU A 205 0.10 4.46 30.17
N GLU A 206 1.22 4.51 30.90
CA GLU A 206 2.36 3.59 30.73
C GLU A 206 2.00 2.13 30.98
N ASP A 207 1.01 1.85 31.81
CA ASP A 207 0.51 0.50 32.07
C ASP A 207 -0.60 0.05 31.09
N GLY A 208 -0.91 0.86 30.08
CA GLY A 208 -1.94 0.59 29.09
C GLY A 208 -3.38 0.94 29.52
N SER A 209 -3.59 1.37 30.77
CA SER A 209 -4.91 1.85 31.21
C SER A 209 -5.27 3.20 30.58
N VAL A 210 -6.56 3.51 30.51
CA VAL A 210 -7.04 4.76 29.91
C VAL A 210 -6.53 5.96 30.72
N PHE A 211 -6.10 7.01 30.03
CA PHE A 211 -5.79 8.26 30.69
C PHE A 211 -7.09 8.95 31.10
N SER A 212 -7.28 9.22 32.39
CA SER A 212 -8.55 9.74 32.96
C SER A 212 -9.03 11.11 32.45
N ASN A 213 -8.24 11.82 31.66
CA ASN A 213 -8.68 13.05 31.00
C ASN A 213 -8.87 12.85 29.49
N SER A 214 -8.48 11.69 28.94
CA SER A 214 -8.71 11.36 27.54
C SER A 214 -10.21 11.36 27.29
N SER A 215 -10.62 12.08 26.25
CA SER A 215 -12.02 12.11 25.84
C SER A 215 -12.32 10.81 25.07
N SER A 216 -13.43 10.14 25.42
CA SER A 216 -13.87 8.82 24.93
C SER A 216 -14.98 8.96 23.90
N GLY A 217 -15.37 7.89 23.20
CA GLY A 217 -16.48 7.93 22.26
C GLY A 217 -16.36 6.94 21.09
N ALA A 218 -17.46 6.71 20.40
CA ALA A 218 -17.52 5.82 19.24
C ALA A 218 -16.79 6.38 18.00
N SER A 219 -16.36 7.65 18.02
CA SER A 219 -15.56 8.25 16.95
C SER A 219 -14.04 8.10 17.14
N LEU A 220 -13.57 7.47 18.23
CA LEU A 220 -12.15 7.15 18.40
C LEU A 220 -11.77 6.02 17.45
N LEU A 221 -10.73 6.23 16.65
CA LEU A 221 -10.18 5.15 15.81
C LEU A 221 -9.21 4.30 16.62
N VAL A 222 -8.24 4.93 17.28
CA VAL A 222 -7.18 4.28 18.07
C VAL A 222 -6.78 5.16 19.25
N SER A 223 -6.01 4.59 20.17
CA SER A 223 -5.32 5.33 21.23
C SER A 223 -3.81 5.20 21.13
N ALA A 224 -3.07 6.09 21.77
CA ALA A 224 -1.61 6.00 21.85
C ALA A 224 -1.09 6.49 23.21
N PRO A 225 0.16 6.17 23.59
CA PRO A 225 0.76 6.68 24.82
C PRO A 225 0.69 8.21 24.90
N GLY A 226 0.14 8.73 26.00
CA GLY A 226 0.03 10.18 26.18
C GLY A 226 -0.23 10.65 27.61
N GLY A 227 -0.64 9.76 28.53
CA GLY A 227 -1.04 10.16 29.87
C GLY A 227 0.09 10.65 30.80
N ASP A 228 -0.32 11.39 31.85
CA ASP A 228 0.47 11.76 33.03
C ASP A 228 1.78 12.54 32.83
N TRP A 229 1.92 13.33 31.77
CA TRP A 229 3.13 14.15 31.51
C TRP A 229 4.41 13.31 31.52
N THR A 230 4.36 12.11 30.94
CA THR A 230 5.47 11.15 30.98
C THR A 230 6.25 11.07 29.67
N ILE A 231 5.74 11.67 28.60
CA ILE A 231 6.31 11.58 27.25
C ILE A 231 7.49 12.52 27.13
N LEU A 232 8.68 11.96 26.93
CA LEU A 232 9.91 12.73 26.75
C LEU A 232 10.09 13.13 25.28
N THR A 233 10.23 14.43 25.02
CA THR A 233 10.37 15.01 23.68
C THR A 233 11.15 16.34 23.73
N THR A 234 11.38 16.95 22.57
CA THR A 234 11.96 18.28 22.43
C THR A 234 11.09 19.34 23.10
N ASP A 235 11.73 20.39 23.60
CA ASP A 235 11.08 21.57 24.14
C ASP A 235 11.70 22.82 23.50
N MET A 236 11.19 24.01 23.80
CA MET A 236 11.89 25.22 23.39
C MET A 236 13.29 25.28 24.00
N VAL A 237 14.26 25.75 23.22
CA VAL A 237 15.66 25.90 23.65
C VAL A 237 15.73 26.83 24.86
N GLY A 238 16.44 26.39 25.90
CA GLY A 238 16.59 27.12 27.14
C GLY A 238 15.41 26.94 28.10
N ALA A 239 14.84 28.03 28.60
CA ALA A 239 13.85 28.01 29.68
C ALA A 239 12.51 28.67 29.30
N ASN A 240 12.24 28.73 27.99
CA ASN A 240 11.05 29.39 27.44
C ASN A 240 9.88 28.43 27.22
N GLY A 241 10.12 27.11 27.27
CA GLY A 241 9.11 26.07 27.09
C GLY A 241 8.59 25.50 28.40
N PHE A 242 8.14 24.24 28.36
CA PHE A 242 7.62 23.54 29.54
C PHE A 242 8.70 23.25 30.61
N GLY A 243 9.93 23.04 30.16
CA GLY A 243 11.09 22.68 30.95
C GLY A 243 12.11 23.81 31.14
N GLY A 244 13.13 23.53 31.95
CA GLY A 244 14.27 24.43 32.16
C GLY A 244 15.44 24.20 31.19
N GLY A 245 15.24 23.37 30.16
CA GLY A 245 16.20 23.06 29.11
C GLY A 245 15.48 22.58 27.85
N ASP A 246 16.26 22.22 26.84
CA ASP A 246 15.79 21.92 25.47
C ASP A 246 14.89 20.65 25.33
N TYR A 247 14.58 19.97 26.45
CA TYR A 247 13.74 18.76 26.46
C TYR A 247 12.85 18.77 27.69
N ALA A 248 11.62 18.31 27.53
CA ALA A 248 10.62 18.31 28.58
C ALA A 248 9.78 17.03 28.59
N GLN A 249 9.08 16.88 29.70
CA GLN A 249 7.97 15.94 29.83
C GLN A 249 6.71 16.58 29.27
N PHE A 250 5.99 15.84 28.44
CA PHE A 250 4.80 16.24 27.71
C PHE A 250 3.71 15.17 27.87
N GLY A 251 2.45 15.49 27.55
CA GLY A 251 1.35 14.55 27.73
C GLY A 251 0.01 15.02 27.20
N GLY A 252 -1.04 14.30 27.59
CA GLY A 252 -2.39 14.42 27.04
C GLY A 252 -2.55 13.71 25.69
N THR A 253 -3.75 13.78 25.13
CA THR A 253 -4.04 13.37 23.74
C THR A 253 -3.18 14.11 22.73
N SER A 254 -2.73 15.33 23.05
CA SER A 254 -1.73 16.09 22.28
C SER A 254 -0.38 15.38 22.13
N ALA A 255 -0.02 14.46 23.03
CA ALA A 255 1.17 13.63 22.90
C ALA A 255 0.88 12.30 22.17
N ALA A 256 -0.37 11.84 22.18
CA ALA A 256 -0.81 10.62 21.51
C ALA A 256 -0.95 10.80 19.98
N ALA A 257 -1.61 11.88 19.54
CA ALA A 257 -1.79 12.21 18.11
C ALA A 257 -0.47 12.27 17.29
N PRO A 258 0.62 12.91 17.77
CA PRO A 258 1.88 12.90 17.02
C PRO A 258 2.54 11.52 16.94
N MET A 259 2.23 10.59 17.85
CA MET A 259 2.72 9.21 17.72
C MET A 259 2.08 8.49 16.55
N VAL A 260 0.76 8.66 16.39
CA VAL A 260 0.03 8.14 15.23
C VAL A 260 0.50 8.85 13.95
N SER A 261 0.75 10.15 13.98
CA SER A 261 1.32 10.88 12.83
C SER A 261 2.69 10.33 12.42
N GLY A 262 3.55 10.00 13.39
CA GLY A 262 4.83 9.33 13.13
C GLY A 262 4.66 7.92 12.57
N ALA A 263 3.70 7.14 13.09
CA ALA A 263 3.35 5.82 12.58
C ALA A 263 2.92 5.88 11.10
N VAL A 264 2.00 6.80 10.78
CA VAL A 264 1.53 7.03 9.42
C VAL A 264 2.67 7.44 8.49
N ALA A 265 3.59 8.30 8.94
CA ALA A 265 4.75 8.67 8.12
C ALA A 265 5.66 7.47 7.81
N LEU A 266 5.80 6.50 8.72
CA LEU A 266 6.51 5.25 8.44
C LEU A 266 5.72 4.36 7.45
N MET A 267 4.39 4.26 7.63
CA MET A 267 3.51 3.51 6.72
C MET A 267 3.57 4.05 5.29
N LEU A 268 3.50 5.37 5.10
CA LEU A 268 3.54 6.01 3.79
C LEU A 268 4.91 5.94 3.12
N GLN A 269 6.00 5.79 3.89
CA GLN A 269 7.29 5.46 3.30
C GLN A 269 7.34 3.99 2.84
N ALA A 270 6.77 3.09 3.63
CA ALA A 270 6.73 1.66 3.30
C ALA A 270 5.86 1.38 2.07
N ASN A 271 4.73 2.08 1.96
CA ASN A 271 3.84 2.03 0.82
C ASN A 271 3.28 3.43 0.50
N PRO A 272 3.84 4.14 -0.50
CA PRO A 272 3.39 5.48 -0.86
C PRO A 272 2.05 5.48 -1.59
N ASP A 273 1.55 4.33 -2.05
CA ASP A 273 0.31 4.25 -2.82
C ASP A 273 -0.94 4.12 -1.93
N LEU A 274 -0.77 3.99 -0.60
CA LEU A 274 -1.91 3.95 0.33
C LEU A 274 -2.74 5.23 0.24
N GLY A 275 -4.05 5.06 0.07
CA GLY A 275 -5.03 6.12 0.25
C GLY A 275 -5.34 6.36 1.73
N TRP A 276 -5.97 7.49 2.04
CA TRP A 276 -6.26 7.86 3.42
C TRP A 276 -7.18 6.86 4.14
N ARG A 277 -8.08 6.18 3.42
CA ARG A 277 -8.94 5.13 3.98
C ARG A 277 -8.16 3.86 4.31
N ASP A 278 -7.21 3.47 3.45
CA ASP A 278 -6.30 2.34 3.72
C ASP A 278 -5.53 2.56 5.03
N VAL A 279 -5.07 3.79 5.26
CA VAL A 279 -4.37 4.15 6.50
C VAL A 279 -5.26 3.96 7.72
N ASN A 280 -6.53 4.37 7.67
CA ASN A 280 -7.48 4.17 8.75
C ASN A 280 -7.76 2.68 9.01
N ASP A 281 -7.97 1.90 7.93
CA ASP A 281 -8.16 0.46 8.00
C ASP A 281 -6.97 -0.24 8.65
N ILE A 282 -5.75 0.10 8.23
CA ILE A 282 -4.53 -0.48 8.78
C ILE A 282 -4.39 -0.13 10.26
N LEU A 283 -4.59 1.13 10.65
CA LEU A 283 -4.49 1.56 12.05
C LEU A 283 -5.48 0.80 12.93
N ALA A 284 -6.73 0.64 12.49
CA ALA A 284 -7.76 -0.13 13.22
C ALA A 284 -7.40 -1.62 13.31
N THR A 285 -7.09 -2.25 12.17
CA THR A 285 -6.84 -3.69 12.04
C THR A 285 -5.61 -4.14 12.84
N THR A 286 -4.63 -3.25 13.02
CA THR A 286 -3.34 -3.57 13.64
C THR A 286 -3.19 -3.04 15.07
N ALA A 287 -4.17 -2.29 15.58
CA ALA A 287 -4.15 -1.80 16.96
C ALA A 287 -4.12 -2.96 17.96
N SER A 288 -3.33 -2.79 19.02
CA SER A 288 -3.22 -3.76 20.10
C SER A 288 -4.27 -3.48 21.18
N HIS A 289 -4.99 -4.51 21.58
CA HIS A 289 -5.82 -4.56 22.77
C HIS A 289 -5.02 -4.14 24.02
N THR A 290 -5.66 -3.34 24.87
CA THR A 290 -5.06 -2.79 26.10
C THR A 290 -6.14 -2.54 27.16
N GLY A 291 -5.74 -2.32 28.41
CA GLY A 291 -6.68 -2.12 29.51
C GLY A 291 -7.26 -3.44 30.05
N SER A 292 -8.56 -3.45 30.34
CA SER A 292 -9.29 -4.62 30.82
C SER A 292 -9.34 -5.75 29.79
N ALA A 293 -9.46 -6.99 30.26
CA ALA A 293 -9.49 -8.16 29.38
C ALA A 293 -10.78 -8.23 28.54
N LEU A 294 -10.70 -8.76 27.32
CA LEU A 294 -11.89 -9.02 26.48
C LEU A 294 -12.96 -9.83 27.23
N GLY A 295 -14.18 -9.30 27.26
CA GLY A 295 -15.33 -9.89 27.96
C GLY A 295 -15.38 -9.65 29.48
N ALA A 296 -14.39 -8.97 30.05
CA ALA A 296 -14.47 -8.44 31.40
C ALA A 296 -15.29 -7.14 31.42
N PRO A 297 -15.90 -6.76 32.57
CA PRO A 297 -16.39 -5.40 32.74
C PRO A 297 -15.22 -4.40 32.73
N ALA A 298 -15.51 -3.15 32.42
CA ALA A 298 -14.58 -2.03 32.55
C ALA A 298 -13.94 -2.00 33.95
N ASP A 299 -12.61 -1.84 34.01
CA ASP A 299 -11.86 -1.78 35.26
C ASP A 299 -11.85 -0.35 35.87
N ALA A 300 -11.16 -0.15 36.99
CA ALA A 300 -11.15 1.14 37.68
C ALA A 300 -10.43 2.22 36.86
N GLY A 301 -11.20 3.09 36.20
CA GLY A 301 -10.71 4.20 35.36
C GLY A 301 -11.26 4.15 33.95
N GLU A 302 -11.68 2.97 33.48
CA GLU A 302 -12.41 2.76 32.24
C GLU A 302 -13.90 3.05 32.45
N GLU A 303 -14.52 3.67 31.45
CA GLU A 303 -15.96 3.93 31.38
C GLU A 303 -16.65 2.86 30.52
N ASN A 304 -15.94 2.31 29.53
CA ASN A 304 -16.49 1.47 28.49
C ASN A 304 -15.77 0.12 28.38
N ALA A 305 -16.53 -0.97 28.49
CA ALA A 305 -16.01 -2.32 28.31
C ALA A 305 -15.76 -2.63 26.82
N TRP A 306 -14.79 -3.52 26.56
CA TRP A 306 -14.54 -4.06 25.23
C TRP A 306 -15.70 -4.91 24.71
N PHE A 307 -16.03 -4.74 23.43
CA PHE A 307 -16.90 -5.65 22.68
C PHE A 307 -16.25 -6.08 21.36
N ILE A 308 -16.85 -7.07 20.71
CA ILE A 308 -16.45 -7.58 19.40
C ILE A 308 -17.55 -7.22 18.41
N ASN A 309 -17.18 -6.60 17.29
CA ASN A 309 -18.10 -6.28 16.20
C ASN A 309 -18.35 -7.52 15.31
N ALA A 310 -19.17 -7.40 14.26
CA ALA A 310 -19.57 -8.52 13.41
C ALA A 310 -18.75 -8.68 12.12
N ALA A 311 -17.59 -8.01 12.00
CA ALA A 311 -16.67 -8.27 10.88
C ALA A 311 -16.24 -9.75 10.85
N GLU A 312 -15.83 -10.26 9.68
CA GLU A 312 -15.56 -11.71 9.53
C GLU A 312 -14.07 -12.04 9.36
N ASN A 313 -13.27 -11.05 8.94
CA ASN A 313 -11.93 -11.29 8.39
C ASN A 313 -10.76 -10.94 9.34
N TRP A 314 -10.99 -10.76 10.64
CA TRP A 314 -9.96 -10.40 11.62
C TRP A 314 -9.79 -11.43 12.73
N ASN A 315 -8.61 -12.06 12.82
CA ASN A 315 -8.32 -13.11 13.80
C ASN A 315 -9.41 -14.19 13.85
N GLY A 316 -9.90 -14.59 12.68
CA GLY A 316 -10.98 -15.57 12.51
C GLY A 316 -12.38 -15.11 12.95
N GLY A 317 -12.63 -13.80 13.03
CA GLY A 317 -13.95 -13.23 13.31
C GLY A 317 -13.93 -11.69 13.36
N GLY A 318 -14.72 -11.11 14.27
CA GLY A 318 -14.86 -9.66 14.38
C GLY A 318 -13.74 -8.96 15.15
N MET A 319 -13.63 -7.65 14.96
CA MET A 319 -12.65 -6.78 15.60
C MET A 319 -13.09 -6.37 17.00
N HIS A 320 -12.14 -6.16 17.91
CA HIS A 320 -12.44 -5.59 19.22
C HIS A 320 -12.53 -4.06 19.15
N PHE A 321 -13.40 -3.48 19.97
CA PHE A 321 -13.56 -2.03 20.10
C PHE A 321 -13.96 -1.65 21.52
N SER A 322 -13.49 -0.48 21.97
CA SER A 322 -13.97 0.21 23.17
C SER A 322 -14.02 1.71 22.91
N ALA A 323 -15.05 2.39 23.39
CA ALA A 323 -15.12 3.85 23.29
C ALA A 323 -14.01 4.57 24.08
N ASP A 324 -13.31 3.89 25.00
CA ASP A 324 -12.16 4.47 25.72
C ASP A 324 -10.84 4.37 24.90
N TYR A 325 -10.78 3.44 23.95
CA TYR A 325 -9.55 3.03 23.27
C TYR A 325 -9.62 3.03 21.74
N GLY A 326 -10.81 3.23 21.15
CA GLY A 326 -11.07 2.87 19.76
C GLY A 326 -10.87 1.38 19.53
N TYR A 327 -10.16 1.03 18.45
CA TYR A 327 -9.69 -0.33 18.18
C TYR A 327 -8.48 -0.76 19.03
N GLY A 328 -7.98 0.09 19.94
CA GLY A 328 -6.85 -0.22 20.81
C GLY A 328 -5.68 0.73 20.66
N SER A 329 -4.57 0.39 21.32
CA SER A 329 -3.35 1.20 21.24
C SER A 329 -2.63 0.95 19.92
N VAL A 330 -2.23 2.02 19.23
CA VAL A 330 -1.50 1.92 17.96
C VAL A 330 -0.24 1.06 18.09
N ASN A 331 -0.08 0.12 17.16
CA ASN A 331 1.10 -0.73 17.05
C ASN A 331 1.86 -0.39 15.76
N VAL A 332 2.92 0.40 15.89
CA VAL A 332 3.73 0.91 14.78
C VAL A 332 4.37 -0.24 13.99
N PHE A 333 4.81 -1.30 14.67
CA PHE A 333 5.40 -2.46 13.99
C PHE A 333 4.35 -3.12 13.08
N ALA A 334 3.21 -3.49 13.66
CA ALA A 334 2.14 -4.15 12.91
C ALA A 334 1.58 -3.25 11.78
N ALA A 335 1.37 -1.95 12.05
CA ALA A 335 0.85 -1.01 11.06
C ALA A 335 1.78 -0.85 9.84
N VAL A 336 3.10 -0.73 10.07
CA VAL A 336 4.06 -0.61 8.97
C VAL A 336 4.19 -1.92 8.18
N ARG A 337 4.20 -3.08 8.86
CA ARG A 337 4.22 -4.38 8.16
C ARG A 337 2.95 -4.61 7.35
N MET A 338 1.80 -4.20 7.86
CA MET A 338 0.56 -4.26 7.12
C MET A 338 0.59 -3.33 5.89
N ALA A 339 1.14 -2.11 6.00
CA ALA A 339 1.30 -1.21 4.86
C ALA A 339 2.10 -1.84 3.71
N GLU A 340 3.17 -2.59 4.02
CA GLU A 340 3.93 -3.37 3.03
C GLU A 340 3.07 -4.48 2.40
N ALA A 341 2.33 -5.22 3.23
CA ALA A 341 1.47 -6.32 2.80
C ALA A 341 0.40 -5.87 1.79
N TYR A 342 -0.22 -4.71 1.98
CA TYR A 342 -1.20 -4.14 1.04
C TYR A 342 -0.63 -4.03 -0.39
N GLY A 343 0.62 -3.60 -0.53
CA GLY A 343 1.29 -3.47 -1.83
C GLY A 343 1.58 -4.81 -2.49
N VAL A 344 1.94 -5.83 -1.69
CA VAL A 344 2.26 -7.19 -2.18
C VAL A 344 0.99 -7.97 -2.55
N ILE A 345 -0.08 -7.84 -1.76
CA ILE A 345 -1.39 -8.44 -2.06
C ILE A 345 -2.00 -7.80 -3.32
N GLY A 346 -1.68 -6.52 -3.58
CA GLY A 346 -2.20 -5.77 -4.72
C GLY A 346 -3.57 -5.17 -4.44
N ILE A 347 -3.83 -4.79 -3.17
CA ILE A 347 -5.06 -4.10 -2.79
C ILE A 347 -5.06 -2.72 -3.46
N ALA A 348 -6.10 -2.42 -4.22
CA ALA A 348 -6.23 -1.12 -4.87
C ALA A 348 -6.41 -0.03 -3.81
N PRO A 349 -5.70 1.13 -3.92
CA PRO A 349 -5.79 2.20 -2.94
C PRO A 349 -7.22 2.68 -2.67
N GLN A 350 -7.62 2.72 -1.41
CA GLN A 350 -8.92 3.24 -0.98
C GLN A 350 -8.83 4.74 -0.68
N THR A 351 -9.58 5.52 -1.46
CA THR A 351 -9.54 7.00 -1.47
C THR A 351 -10.97 7.56 -1.46
N SER A 352 -11.11 8.89 -1.46
CA SER A 352 -12.41 9.53 -1.65
C SER A 352 -13.01 9.25 -3.05
N ALA A 353 -12.20 8.88 -4.05
CA ALA A 353 -12.65 8.69 -5.42
C ALA A 353 -13.41 7.38 -5.66
N ASN A 354 -13.16 6.35 -4.83
CA ASN A 354 -13.76 5.03 -4.93
C ASN A 354 -14.61 4.65 -3.71
N GLU A 355 -14.85 5.59 -2.80
CA GLU A 355 -15.75 5.39 -1.68
C GLU A 355 -17.21 5.27 -2.12
N VAL A 356 -17.93 4.36 -1.48
CA VAL A 356 -19.36 4.15 -1.65
C VAL A 356 -20.09 4.61 -0.40
N GLN A 357 -21.23 5.27 -0.59
CA GLN A 357 -22.12 5.68 0.49
C GLN A 357 -23.47 4.98 0.35
N ALA A 358 -24.00 4.49 1.47
CA ALA A 358 -25.37 4.02 1.59
C ALA A 358 -26.10 4.80 2.68
N SER A 359 -27.34 5.21 2.42
CA SER A 359 -28.05 6.12 3.32
C SER A 359 -29.52 5.73 3.51
N ALA A 360 -30.02 5.92 4.73
CA ALA A 360 -31.44 5.79 5.05
C ALA A 360 -31.91 7.00 5.87
N THR A 361 -33.15 7.43 5.67
CA THR A 361 -33.76 8.52 6.47
C THR A 361 -35.18 8.16 6.90
N GLY A 362 -35.47 8.34 8.19
CA GLY A 362 -36.77 8.13 8.81
C GLY A 362 -37.26 9.38 9.53
N ALA A 363 -38.59 9.54 9.62
CA ALA A 363 -39.24 10.62 10.36
C ALA A 363 -40.22 10.04 11.39
N PRO A 364 -39.70 9.34 12.43
CA PRO A 364 -40.52 8.52 13.29
C PRO A 364 -41.52 9.32 14.13
N ASN A 365 -41.19 10.58 14.47
CA ASN A 365 -42.01 11.43 15.35
C ASN A 365 -42.41 10.70 16.65
N LEU A 366 -41.44 9.99 17.25
CA LEU A 366 -41.66 9.14 18.42
C LEU A 366 -41.46 9.94 19.71
N ALA A 367 -42.37 9.77 20.67
CA ALA A 367 -42.26 10.40 21.97
C ALA A 367 -41.16 9.74 22.81
N ILE A 368 -40.27 10.57 23.38
CA ILE A 368 -39.29 10.18 24.39
C ILE A 368 -39.92 10.58 25.73
N GLY A 369 -40.31 9.59 26.53
CA GLY A 369 -40.93 9.83 27.83
C GLY A 369 -39.90 9.96 28.95
N ASP A 370 -40.26 10.68 30.01
CA ASP A 370 -39.49 10.76 31.26
C ASP A 370 -39.22 9.35 31.81
N LEU A 371 -37.95 9.04 32.09
CA LEU A 371 -37.51 7.71 32.55
C LEU A 371 -38.00 6.57 31.66
N ALA A 372 -37.95 6.75 30.33
CA ALA A 372 -38.41 5.76 29.37
C ALA A 372 -37.44 5.56 28.19
N ALA A 373 -37.47 4.34 27.65
CA ALA A 373 -36.77 3.98 26.43
C ALA A 373 -37.71 4.00 25.22
N VAL A 374 -37.19 4.42 24.07
CA VAL A 374 -37.85 4.34 22.77
C VAL A 374 -36.90 3.71 21.74
N SER A 375 -37.46 2.95 20.81
CA SER A 375 -36.70 2.34 19.72
C SER A 375 -37.33 2.66 18.37
N TYR A 376 -36.50 2.80 17.35
CA TYR A 376 -36.90 3.00 15.98
C TYR A 376 -36.04 2.15 15.03
N ASP A 377 -36.70 1.37 14.20
CA ASP A 377 -36.06 0.55 13.18
C ASP A 377 -36.06 1.29 11.85
N ILE A 378 -34.93 1.25 11.14
CA ILE A 378 -34.77 1.81 9.81
C ILE A 378 -34.03 0.82 8.92
N ASP A 379 -34.59 0.54 7.74
CA ASP A 379 -33.96 -0.36 6.77
C ASP A 379 -33.03 0.43 5.84
N LEU A 380 -31.81 -0.07 5.66
CA LEU A 380 -30.83 0.38 4.69
C LEU A 380 -30.61 -0.78 3.70
N ALA A 381 -30.86 -0.55 2.40
CA ALA A 381 -30.98 -1.62 1.40
C ALA A 381 -29.79 -1.73 0.42
N ASP A 382 -28.82 -0.81 0.53
CA ASP A 382 -27.62 -0.77 -0.30
C ASP A 382 -26.43 -1.27 0.55
N GLY A 383 -26.15 -2.57 0.47
CA GLY A 383 -25.07 -3.22 1.22
C GLY A 383 -23.69 -2.75 0.79
N ILE A 384 -22.93 -2.23 1.73
CA ILE A 384 -21.52 -1.88 1.60
C ILE A 384 -20.75 -2.50 2.76
N LEU A 385 -19.45 -2.76 2.57
CA LEU A 385 -18.57 -3.04 3.68
C LEU A 385 -18.23 -1.71 4.35
N ILE A 386 -18.58 -1.59 5.62
CA ILE A 386 -18.49 -0.34 6.37
C ILE A 386 -17.03 -0.02 6.68
N ASP A 387 -16.63 1.23 6.45
CA ASP A 387 -15.46 1.86 7.06
C ASP A 387 -15.90 2.65 8.29
N GLN A 388 -16.98 3.43 8.16
CA GLN A 388 -17.48 4.35 9.18
C GLN A 388 -18.97 4.67 8.96
N VAL A 389 -19.68 5.05 10.02
CA VAL A 389 -21.11 5.41 9.98
C VAL A 389 -21.35 6.77 10.63
N ASP A 390 -22.14 7.62 9.98
CA ASP A 390 -22.74 8.81 10.57
C ASP A 390 -24.19 8.55 10.98
N LEU A 391 -24.52 8.77 12.26
CA LEU A 391 -25.90 8.83 12.75
C LEU A 391 -26.31 10.28 12.98
N THR A 392 -27.29 10.77 12.22
CA THR A 392 -27.87 12.09 12.43
C THR A 392 -29.25 12.00 13.08
N LEU A 393 -29.39 12.56 14.28
CA LEU A 393 -30.63 12.64 15.04
C LEU A 393 -31.14 14.08 15.09
N THR A 394 -32.38 14.29 14.68
CA THR A 394 -33.11 15.53 14.99
C THR A 394 -34.14 15.24 16.05
N LEU A 395 -34.01 15.90 17.20
CA LEU A 395 -34.91 15.68 18.33
C LEU A 395 -35.15 16.98 19.12
N THR A 396 -36.18 16.91 19.96
CA THR A 396 -36.46 17.88 21.02
C THR A 396 -36.40 17.15 22.34
N HIS A 397 -35.73 17.72 23.35
CA HIS A 397 -35.82 17.25 24.74
C HIS A 397 -35.65 18.42 25.70
N GLU A 398 -36.27 18.34 26.88
CA GLU A 398 -36.11 19.37 27.92
C GLU A 398 -34.69 19.41 28.49
N SER A 399 -34.00 18.26 28.52
CA SER A 399 -32.57 18.12 28.83
C SER A 399 -31.97 16.99 27.98
N VAL A 400 -31.31 17.32 26.88
CA VAL A 400 -30.72 16.31 25.98
C VAL A 400 -29.52 15.59 26.60
N ALA A 401 -28.92 16.16 27.65
CA ALA A 401 -27.87 15.50 28.42
C ALA A 401 -28.40 14.31 29.26
N ASP A 402 -29.71 14.15 29.39
CA ASP A 402 -30.31 13.04 30.13
C ASP A 402 -30.49 11.78 29.25
N LEU A 403 -30.17 11.88 27.95
CA LEU A 403 -30.42 10.85 26.95
C LEU A 403 -29.18 10.01 26.68
N ASP A 404 -29.35 8.69 26.77
CA ASP A 404 -28.39 7.72 26.25
C ASP A 404 -28.86 7.19 24.90
N VAL A 405 -27.94 7.14 23.93
CA VAL A 405 -28.22 6.76 22.54
C VAL A 405 -27.43 5.50 22.18
N TRP A 406 -28.14 4.54 21.61
CA TRP A 406 -27.60 3.28 21.14
C TRP A 406 -27.96 3.07 19.67
N LEU A 407 -27.02 2.51 18.91
CA LEU A 407 -27.23 2.01 17.56
C LEU A 407 -26.95 0.51 17.53
N VAL A 408 -27.83 -0.23 16.89
CA VAL A 408 -27.65 -1.67 16.64
C VAL A 408 -27.55 -1.87 15.14
N SER A 409 -26.43 -2.47 14.69
CA SER A 409 -26.22 -2.83 13.29
C SER A 409 -27.11 -3.99 12.87
N PRO A 410 -27.31 -4.22 11.55
CA PRO A 410 -28.07 -5.36 11.04
C PRO A 410 -27.54 -6.72 11.52
N ASP A 411 -26.24 -6.81 11.75
CA ASP A 411 -25.56 -8.02 12.24
C ASP A 411 -25.63 -8.17 13.77
N GLY A 412 -26.21 -7.17 14.45
CA GLY A 412 -26.54 -7.23 15.87
C GLY A 412 -25.51 -6.61 16.82
N THR A 413 -24.49 -5.91 16.28
CA THR A 413 -23.53 -5.18 17.10
C THR A 413 -24.21 -3.98 17.74
N GLU A 414 -24.22 -3.92 19.08
CA GLU A 414 -24.75 -2.77 19.84
C GLU A 414 -23.62 -1.79 20.19
N VAL A 415 -23.76 -0.53 19.76
CA VAL A 415 -22.80 0.56 20.04
C VAL A 415 -23.49 1.65 20.84
N GLN A 416 -22.91 2.03 21.98
CA GLN A 416 -23.31 3.24 22.71
C GLN A 416 -22.66 4.46 22.06
N ILE A 417 -23.46 5.45 21.68
CA ILE A 417 -23.05 6.64 20.93
C ILE A 417 -22.97 7.89 21.82
N GLY A 418 -23.69 7.86 22.94
CA GLY A 418 -23.67 8.93 23.94
C GLY A 418 -24.02 8.41 25.33
N ASP A 419 -23.17 8.69 26.32
CA ASP A 419 -23.45 8.58 27.77
C ASP A 419 -23.48 9.98 28.38
N ASN A 420 -24.65 10.47 28.81
CA ASN A 420 -24.83 11.81 29.41
C ASN A 420 -24.28 13.00 28.58
N SER A 421 -23.85 12.78 27.33
CA SER A 421 -22.83 13.56 26.64
C SER A 421 -23.28 14.33 25.40
N ILE A 422 -24.61 14.48 25.18
CA ILE A 422 -25.12 15.64 24.40
C ILE A 422 -24.78 16.98 25.14
N ALA A 423 -24.05 16.89 26.25
CA ALA A 423 -23.35 17.90 27.03
C ALA A 423 -22.68 18.99 26.17
N GLY A 424 -23.42 20.09 26.08
CA GLY A 424 -23.02 21.34 25.44
C GLY A 424 -24.23 22.19 25.06
N THR A 425 -25.39 21.56 24.84
CA THR A 425 -26.62 22.27 24.45
C THR A 425 -27.51 22.62 25.65
N LYS A 426 -27.95 23.88 25.67
CA LYS A 426 -28.77 24.45 26.76
C LYS A 426 -30.12 23.70 26.93
N PRO A 427 -30.73 23.73 28.13
CA PRO A 427 -32.06 23.16 28.38
C PRO A 427 -33.11 23.65 27.37
N GLY A 428 -33.95 22.73 26.86
CA GLY A 428 -35.06 23.01 25.93
C GLY A 428 -34.70 23.14 24.44
N ALA A 429 -33.61 22.51 23.98
CA ALA A 429 -33.14 22.61 22.62
C ALA A 429 -33.85 21.64 21.65
N ARG A 430 -34.45 22.19 20.59
CA ARG A 430 -34.61 21.48 19.31
C ARG A 430 -33.27 21.54 18.59
N GLY A 431 -32.68 20.41 18.27
CA GLY A 431 -31.38 20.36 17.59
C GLY A 431 -31.28 19.21 16.60
N SER A 432 -30.25 19.27 15.77
CA SER A 432 -29.80 18.17 14.94
C SER A 432 -28.35 17.90 15.30
N TRP A 433 -28.04 16.66 15.61
CA TRP A 433 -26.70 16.21 16.00
C TRP A 433 -26.30 15.07 15.07
N THR A 434 -25.05 15.09 14.64
CA THR A 434 -24.43 14.02 13.83
C THR A 434 -23.31 13.40 14.65
N PHE A 435 -23.33 12.08 14.71
CA PHE A 435 -22.40 11.26 15.48
C PHE A 435 -21.60 10.39 14.52
N GLY A 436 -20.28 10.49 14.55
CA GLY A 436 -19.39 9.63 13.75
C GLY A 436 -19.05 8.36 14.51
N ILE A 437 -19.13 7.20 13.86
CA ILE A 437 -19.03 5.88 14.52
C ILE A 437 -18.04 5.01 13.76
N GLU A 438 -16.91 4.70 14.40
CA GLU A 438 -15.84 3.86 13.86
C GLU A 438 -16.08 2.37 14.10
N ALA A 439 -16.76 2.01 15.20
CA ALA A 439 -16.80 0.66 15.75
C ALA A 439 -17.34 -0.46 14.83
N LEU A 440 -18.01 -0.10 13.74
CA LEU A 440 -18.70 -1.02 12.84
C LEU A 440 -17.90 -1.33 11.56
N ARG A 441 -16.62 -0.93 11.51
CA ARG A 441 -15.73 -1.23 10.38
C ARG A 441 -15.71 -2.73 10.08
N GLY A 442 -15.82 -3.09 8.81
CA GLY A 442 -15.84 -4.47 8.32
C GLY A 442 -17.19 -5.18 8.42
N GLU A 443 -18.25 -4.56 8.94
CA GLU A 443 -19.61 -5.11 8.89
C GLU A 443 -20.33 -4.77 7.57
N ASN A 444 -21.41 -5.49 7.27
CA ASN A 444 -22.27 -5.19 6.14
C ASN A 444 -23.38 -4.20 6.55
N SER A 445 -23.58 -3.14 5.77
CA SER A 445 -24.62 -2.16 6.06
C SER A 445 -26.05 -2.62 5.76
N ASP A 446 -26.25 -3.66 4.95
CA ASP A 446 -27.57 -4.09 4.47
C ASP A 446 -28.42 -4.69 5.59
N GLY A 447 -29.64 -4.16 5.75
CA GLY A 447 -30.64 -4.68 6.66
C GLY A 447 -31.21 -3.64 7.61
N THR A 448 -31.74 -4.14 8.72
CA THR A 448 -32.47 -3.32 9.69
C THR A 448 -31.54 -2.79 10.77
N TRP A 449 -31.40 -1.48 10.82
CA TRP A 449 -30.71 -0.76 11.89
C TRP A 449 -31.69 -0.35 12.98
N THR A 450 -31.31 -0.50 14.25
CA THR A 450 -32.16 -0.10 15.39
C THR A 450 -31.52 1.05 16.17
N ILE A 451 -32.25 2.15 16.31
CA ILE A 451 -31.86 3.28 17.16
C ILE A 451 -32.64 3.16 18.46
N ARG A 452 -31.95 3.09 19.61
CA ARG A 452 -32.55 3.10 20.95
C ARG A 452 -32.13 4.35 21.70
N ILE A 453 -33.10 5.09 22.23
CA ILE A 453 -32.89 6.28 23.04
C ILE A 453 -33.53 6.07 24.41
N GLU A 454 -32.77 6.26 25.48
CA GLU A 454 -33.23 6.11 26.85
C GLU A 454 -33.08 7.43 27.61
N ASP A 455 -34.15 7.91 28.25
CA ASP A 455 -34.06 8.99 29.24
C ASP A 455 -33.77 8.37 30.61
N ASN A 456 -32.62 8.69 31.19
CA ASN A 456 -32.13 8.08 32.43
C ASN A 456 -32.22 8.99 33.65
N LEU A 457 -32.69 10.24 33.50
CA LEU A 457 -32.83 11.19 34.61
C LEU A 457 -34.24 11.78 34.66
N ALA A 458 -34.80 11.88 35.88
CA ALA A 458 -36.16 12.38 36.05
C ALA A 458 -36.25 13.88 35.76
N GLY A 459 -37.23 14.29 34.96
CA GLY A 459 -37.62 15.70 34.81
C GLY A 459 -37.61 16.25 33.40
N GLY A 460 -37.66 15.41 32.36
CA GLY A 460 -37.72 15.81 30.97
C GLY A 460 -38.64 14.93 30.12
N SER A 461 -39.02 15.42 28.94
CA SER A 461 -39.60 14.60 27.88
C SER A 461 -39.32 15.25 26.53
N GLY A 462 -39.52 14.50 25.45
CA GLY A 462 -39.16 14.97 24.13
C GLY A 462 -39.77 14.18 22.97
N VAL A 463 -39.25 14.45 21.78
CA VAL A 463 -39.66 13.78 20.54
C VAL A 463 -38.44 13.57 19.66
N LEU A 464 -38.25 12.33 19.21
CA LEU A 464 -37.37 11.99 18.09
C LEU A 464 -38.10 12.33 16.78
N GLU A 465 -37.69 13.40 16.10
CA GLU A 465 -38.35 13.93 14.90
C GLU A 465 -37.89 13.18 13.64
N SER A 466 -36.57 13.07 13.44
CA SER A 466 -35.97 12.37 12.31
C SER A 466 -34.66 11.68 12.68
N VAL A 467 -34.37 10.62 11.92
CA VAL A 467 -33.15 9.83 11.97
C VAL A 467 -32.61 9.74 10.55
N ARG A 468 -31.30 9.92 10.38
CA ARG A 468 -30.59 9.59 9.16
C ARG A 468 -29.36 8.77 9.51
N ILE A 469 -29.14 7.68 8.77
CA ILE A 469 -27.91 6.89 8.82
C ILE A 469 -27.23 7.09 7.47
N ASP A 470 -25.94 7.37 7.49
CA ASP A 470 -25.06 7.37 6.33
C ASP A 470 -23.89 6.43 6.62
N ALA A 471 -23.81 5.29 5.94
CA ALA A 471 -22.67 4.38 5.98
C ALA A 471 -21.73 4.69 4.82
N TYR A 472 -20.43 4.69 5.08
CA TYR A 472 -19.38 4.91 4.08
C TYR A 472 -18.43 3.72 4.09
N GLY A 473 -17.91 3.36 2.92
CA GLY A 473 -16.90 2.31 2.79
C GLY A 473 -16.76 1.82 1.36
N LYS A 474 -16.64 0.51 1.17
CA LYS A 474 -16.46 -0.12 -0.15
C LYS A 474 -17.63 -1.00 -0.55
N ALA A 475 -17.75 -1.29 -1.84
CA ALA A 475 -18.84 -2.11 -2.36
C ALA A 475 -18.82 -3.52 -1.74
N ALA A 476 -19.99 -4.05 -1.36
CA ALA A 476 -20.16 -5.43 -0.94
C ALA A 476 -21.10 -6.19 -1.89
N PRO A 477 -21.02 -7.54 -1.96
CA PRO A 477 -19.96 -8.39 -1.43
C PRO A 477 -18.70 -8.36 -2.32
N GLU A 478 -17.53 -8.47 -1.71
CA GLU A 478 -16.28 -8.81 -2.41
C GLU A 478 -16.09 -10.31 -2.26
N SER A 479 -15.74 -11.01 -3.35
CA SER A 479 -15.39 -12.44 -3.27
C SER A 479 -13.91 -12.67 -3.00
N ASP A 480 -13.10 -11.61 -2.95
CA ASP A 480 -11.67 -11.74 -2.70
C ASP A 480 -11.41 -11.31 -1.25
N ASP A 481 -11.32 -12.29 -0.35
CA ASP A 481 -11.17 -12.05 1.08
C ASP A 481 -9.72 -11.97 1.53
N VAL A 482 -9.47 -11.12 2.54
CA VAL A 482 -8.17 -11.03 3.22
C VAL A 482 -8.35 -11.32 4.71
N PHE A 483 -8.16 -12.58 5.10
CA PHE A 483 -8.20 -13.04 6.48
C PHE A 483 -6.92 -12.62 7.22
N THR A 484 -7.02 -11.54 8.00
CA THR A 484 -5.89 -10.97 8.73
C THR A 484 -5.73 -11.62 10.10
N PHE A 485 -4.50 -12.02 10.43
CA PHE A 485 -4.13 -12.54 11.74
C PHE A 485 -3.01 -11.71 12.37
N THR A 486 -3.18 -11.39 13.65
CA THR A 486 -2.23 -10.59 14.43
C THR A 486 -1.64 -11.39 15.60
N ASP A 487 -0.66 -10.81 16.30
CA ASP A 487 -0.09 -11.39 17.53
C ASP A 487 -1.11 -11.50 18.69
N GLU A 488 -2.38 -11.11 18.47
CA GLU A 488 -3.49 -11.22 19.42
C GLU A 488 -4.40 -12.43 19.19
N PHE A 489 -4.12 -13.25 18.17
CA PHE A 489 -4.99 -14.38 17.82
C PHE A 489 -5.21 -15.34 18.99
N ARG A 490 -4.20 -15.56 19.85
CA ARG A 490 -4.35 -16.42 21.03
C ARG A 490 -5.31 -15.84 22.06
N GLU A 491 -5.27 -14.54 22.30
CA GLU A 491 -6.15 -13.85 23.25
C GLU A 491 -7.59 -13.91 22.75
N THR A 492 -7.82 -13.51 21.50
CA THR A 492 -9.15 -13.51 20.87
C THR A 492 -9.74 -14.91 20.78
N LEU A 493 -8.94 -15.94 20.48
CA LEU A 493 -9.38 -17.34 20.49
C LEU A 493 -9.73 -17.84 21.90
N SER A 494 -9.06 -17.32 22.94
CA SER A 494 -9.38 -17.67 24.33
C SER A 494 -10.73 -17.07 24.76
N PHE A 495 -11.06 -15.89 24.24
CA PHE A 495 -12.36 -15.24 24.39
C PHE A 495 -13.46 -15.98 23.59
N ASP A 496 -13.23 -16.23 22.30
CA ASP A 496 -14.16 -16.96 21.42
C ASP A 496 -13.47 -18.15 20.73
N PRO A 497 -13.69 -19.39 21.23
CA PRO A 497 -13.13 -20.60 20.64
C PRO A 497 -13.60 -20.93 19.22
N SER A 498 -14.64 -20.26 18.70
CA SER A 498 -15.16 -20.50 17.34
C SER A 498 -14.22 -19.99 16.25
N ARG A 499 -13.35 -19.02 16.57
CA ARG A 499 -12.35 -18.41 15.68
C ARG A 499 -11.28 -19.35 15.13
N ASN A 500 -11.25 -20.62 15.55
CA ASN A 500 -10.28 -21.61 15.09
C ASN A 500 -10.67 -22.32 13.77
N LEU A 501 -11.77 -21.91 13.13
CA LEU A 501 -12.26 -22.49 11.90
C LEU A 501 -12.61 -21.38 10.91
N LEU A 502 -11.77 -21.19 9.89
CA LEU A 502 -12.07 -20.29 8.78
C LEU A 502 -12.94 -21.02 7.76
N ALA A 503 -13.96 -20.34 7.25
CA ALA A 503 -14.78 -20.85 6.16
C ALA A 503 -14.99 -19.74 5.14
N ASP A 504 -14.40 -19.92 3.97
CA ASP A 504 -14.78 -19.19 2.76
C ASP A 504 -15.60 -20.14 1.86
N THR A 505 -16.67 -19.63 1.24
CA THR A 505 -17.47 -20.39 0.26
C THR A 505 -17.92 -19.55 -0.94
N ASP A 506 -17.47 -18.31 -1.07
CA ASP A 506 -17.96 -17.40 -2.11
C ASP A 506 -17.04 -17.31 -3.34
N GLY A 507 -15.82 -17.83 -3.24
CA GLY A 507 -14.88 -18.01 -4.36
C GLY A 507 -13.80 -16.94 -4.34
N GLY A 508 -13.41 -16.43 -5.51
CA GLY A 508 -12.38 -15.38 -5.61
C GLY A 508 -10.94 -15.84 -5.34
N GLY A 509 -10.07 -14.87 -5.05
CA GLY A 509 -8.66 -15.07 -4.76
C GLY A 509 -8.32 -14.62 -3.36
N ASP A 510 -8.31 -15.56 -2.42
CA ASP A 510 -8.29 -15.24 -1.00
C ASP A 510 -6.89 -15.28 -0.39
N TRP A 511 -6.71 -14.53 0.69
CA TRP A 511 -5.45 -14.44 1.42
C TRP A 511 -5.62 -14.78 2.89
N ILE A 512 -4.72 -15.62 3.42
CA ILE A 512 -4.34 -15.53 4.83
C ILE A 512 -3.20 -14.53 4.95
N ASN A 513 -3.45 -13.40 5.60
CA ASN A 513 -2.47 -12.37 5.85
C ASN A 513 -2.00 -12.41 7.31
N ALA A 514 -0.76 -12.82 7.52
CA ALA A 514 -0.09 -12.85 8.82
C ALA A 514 1.21 -12.01 8.80
N ALA A 515 1.29 -11.01 7.93
CA ALA A 515 2.49 -10.19 7.74
C ALA A 515 2.90 -9.38 8.97
N VAL A 516 1.98 -9.14 9.89
CA VAL A 516 2.21 -8.33 11.09
C VAL A 516 2.84 -9.10 12.25
N LEU A 517 3.09 -10.41 12.08
CA LEU A 517 3.64 -11.24 13.13
C LEU A 517 5.14 -10.98 13.29
N SER A 518 5.56 -10.82 14.55
CA SER A 518 6.97 -10.59 14.89
C SER A 518 7.79 -11.89 15.08
N GLY A 519 7.11 -13.03 15.14
CA GLY A 519 7.69 -14.36 15.34
C GLY A 519 7.04 -15.45 14.50
N ASP A 520 7.57 -16.67 14.62
CA ASP A 520 7.30 -17.78 13.72
C ASP A 520 5.81 -18.17 13.58
N ALA A 521 5.37 -18.36 12.35
CA ALA A 521 4.06 -18.82 11.94
C ALA A 521 4.12 -20.11 11.11
N ILE A 522 3.02 -20.88 11.15
CA ILE A 522 2.79 -21.99 10.23
C ILE A 522 1.43 -21.77 9.56
N VAL A 523 1.41 -21.52 8.26
CA VAL A 523 0.18 -21.40 7.48
C VAL A 523 0.06 -22.60 6.55
N ASN A 524 -1.05 -23.31 6.65
CA ASN A 524 -1.36 -24.46 5.81
C ASN A 524 -2.71 -24.27 5.11
N LEU A 525 -2.66 -24.10 3.80
CA LEU A 525 -3.83 -23.83 2.95
C LEU A 525 -4.65 -25.10 2.63
N ASN A 526 -4.23 -26.28 3.08
CA ASN A 526 -5.00 -27.50 2.89
C ASN A 526 -6.18 -27.55 3.87
N PRO A 527 -7.43 -27.73 3.39
CA PRO A 527 -8.59 -27.88 4.27
C PRO A 527 -8.40 -28.98 5.33
N ASP A 528 -8.94 -28.75 6.52
CA ASP A 528 -8.78 -29.55 7.74
C ASP A 528 -7.34 -29.68 8.30
N ALA A 529 -6.32 -29.17 7.60
CA ALA A 529 -4.97 -29.12 8.14
C ALA A 529 -4.83 -27.96 9.14
N TYR A 530 -3.95 -28.16 10.13
CA TYR A 530 -3.71 -27.15 11.16
C TYR A 530 -2.67 -26.14 10.70
N SER A 531 -3.04 -24.87 10.84
CA SER A 531 -2.15 -23.71 10.90
C SER A 531 -1.85 -23.37 12.36
N ARG A 532 -0.81 -22.57 12.59
CA ARG A 532 -0.39 -22.06 13.89
C ARG A 532 0.03 -20.60 13.78
N ILE A 533 -0.64 -19.72 14.50
CA ILE A 533 -0.33 -18.28 14.63
C ILE A 533 -0.36 -17.91 16.11
N ASP A 534 0.61 -17.12 16.57
CA ASP A 534 0.80 -16.79 17.99
C ASP A 534 0.66 -18.05 18.89
N GLY A 535 1.24 -19.17 18.47
CA GLY A 535 1.14 -20.46 19.17
C GLY A 535 -0.26 -21.09 19.29
N ALA A 536 -1.32 -20.42 18.86
CA ALA A 536 -2.69 -20.91 18.77
C ALA A 536 -2.92 -21.66 17.44
N LEU A 537 -3.90 -22.57 17.40
CA LEU A 537 -4.20 -23.39 16.23
C LEU A 537 -5.51 -22.97 15.60
N PHE A 538 -5.55 -22.94 14.28
CA PHE A 538 -6.77 -22.85 13.48
C PHE A 538 -6.67 -23.77 12.26
N ARG A 539 -7.77 -23.91 11.53
CA ARG A 539 -7.83 -24.67 10.28
C ARG A 539 -8.83 -24.05 9.32
N ILE A 540 -8.64 -24.33 8.04
CA ILE A 540 -9.60 -24.00 6.98
C ILE A 540 -10.66 -25.10 6.92
N ALA A 541 -11.93 -24.72 6.80
CA ALA A 541 -13.05 -25.64 6.74
C ALA A 541 -13.03 -26.48 5.47
N ALA A 542 -13.56 -27.70 5.57
CA ALA A 542 -13.74 -28.54 4.40
C ALA A 542 -14.71 -27.89 3.41
N GLY A 543 -14.27 -27.72 2.16
CA GLY A 543 -15.05 -27.10 1.08
C GLY A 543 -14.67 -25.65 0.79
N SER A 544 -13.86 -25.03 1.65
CA SER A 544 -13.24 -23.73 1.38
C SER A 544 -11.95 -23.89 0.59
N VAL A 545 -11.63 -22.88 -0.21
CA VAL A 545 -10.35 -22.77 -0.91
C VAL A 545 -9.76 -21.42 -0.51
N ILE A 546 -8.48 -21.41 -0.15
CA ILE A 546 -7.73 -20.16 0.02
C ILE A 546 -6.45 -20.36 -0.78
N GLU A 547 -6.21 -19.48 -1.74
CA GLU A 547 -5.11 -19.64 -2.69
C GLU A 547 -3.81 -19.03 -2.15
N ASN A 548 -3.88 -18.00 -1.32
CA ASN A 548 -2.72 -17.18 -1.03
C ASN A 548 -2.43 -17.08 0.47
N ALA A 549 -1.14 -16.91 0.80
CA ALA A 549 -0.72 -16.69 2.16
C ALA A 549 0.52 -15.79 2.23
N MET A 550 0.55 -14.95 3.27
CA MET A 550 1.69 -14.11 3.62
C MET A 550 1.99 -14.23 5.11
N THR A 551 3.27 -14.29 5.48
CA THR A 551 3.74 -14.29 6.87
C THR A 551 4.72 -13.15 7.14
N GLY A 552 5.34 -13.10 8.32
CA GLY A 552 5.85 -11.88 8.94
C GLY A 552 7.38 -11.83 9.03
N ASP A 553 7.89 -11.43 10.19
CA ASP A 553 9.34 -11.30 10.47
C ASP A 553 9.96 -12.60 11.07
N GLY A 554 9.16 -13.67 11.19
CA GLY A 554 9.51 -14.94 11.84
C GLY A 554 10.28 -15.90 10.94
N ALA A 555 10.66 -17.07 11.46
CA ALA A 555 11.09 -18.18 10.62
C ALA A 555 9.87 -19.05 10.28
N ASP A 556 9.23 -18.72 9.18
CA ASP A 556 7.87 -19.14 8.88
C ASP A 556 7.81 -20.40 8.01
N ARG A 557 6.65 -21.05 8.04
CA ARG A 557 6.37 -22.22 7.19
C ARG A 557 5.03 -22.05 6.50
N LEU A 558 5.07 -21.91 5.18
CA LEU A 558 3.90 -21.83 4.32
C LEU A 558 3.74 -23.14 3.53
N ILE A 559 2.51 -23.66 3.50
CA ILE A 559 2.15 -24.88 2.77
C ILE A 559 0.91 -24.58 1.95
N GLY A 560 1.07 -24.54 0.64
CA GLY A 560 -0.03 -24.41 -0.31
C GLY A 560 -0.83 -25.71 -0.46
N ASN A 561 -1.81 -25.67 -1.35
CA ASN A 561 -2.82 -26.71 -1.55
C ASN A 561 -2.75 -27.27 -2.98
N SER A 562 -3.90 -27.43 -3.65
CA SER A 562 -3.97 -27.93 -5.03
C SER A 562 -4.35 -26.85 -6.04
N ALA A 563 -4.55 -25.62 -5.58
CA ALA A 563 -4.79 -24.44 -6.40
C ALA A 563 -3.46 -23.79 -6.76
N ASP A 564 -3.48 -22.83 -7.68
CA ASP A 564 -2.31 -22.04 -8.04
C ASP A 564 -2.06 -21.02 -6.89
N ASN A 565 -1.06 -21.29 -6.04
CA ASN A 565 -0.87 -20.52 -4.82
C ASN A 565 0.15 -19.36 -4.99
N LYS A 566 -0.11 -18.23 -4.34
CA LYS A 566 0.91 -17.21 -4.06
C LYS A 566 1.31 -17.28 -2.60
N LEU A 567 2.56 -17.64 -2.34
CA LEU A 567 3.10 -17.77 -0.99
C LEU A 567 4.23 -16.76 -0.79
N ASN A 568 4.12 -15.91 0.23
CA ASN A 568 5.13 -14.89 0.55
C ASN A 568 5.60 -15.02 2.02
N GLY A 569 6.90 -15.26 2.22
CA GLY A 569 7.53 -15.37 3.54
C GLY A 569 7.95 -14.04 4.18
N MET A 570 8.03 -12.97 3.39
CA MET A 570 8.47 -11.62 3.76
C MET A 570 9.89 -11.55 4.33
N ARG A 571 10.09 -11.76 5.63
CA ARG A 571 11.41 -11.66 6.26
C ARG A 571 11.58 -12.85 7.17
N GLY A 572 12.75 -13.47 7.16
CA GLY A 572 12.94 -14.61 8.01
C GLY A 572 13.94 -15.59 7.47
N VAL A 573 13.77 -16.84 7.85
CA VAL A 573 14.37 -17.97 7.15
C VAL A 573 13.24 -18.95 6.98
N ASP A 574 12.63 -18.91 5.81
CA ASP A 574 11.29 -19.44 5.59
C ASP A 574 11.31 -20.75 4.82
N SER A 575 10.25 -21.54 5.00
CA SER A 575 10.02 -22.77 4.26
C SER A 575 8.68 -22.69 3.55
N LEU A 576 8.73 -22.54 2.23
CA LEU A 576 7.56 -22.46 1.36
C LEU A 576 7.42 -23.76 0.55
N ALA A 577 6.25 -24.37 0.61
CA ALA A 577 5.90 -25.54 -0.20
C ALA A 577 4.62 -25.26 -0.99
N GLY A 578 4.72 -25.12 -2.32
CA GLY A 578 3.60 -24.77 -3.21
C GLY A 578 2.51 -25.84 -3.20
N GLY A 579 2.86 -27.09 -3.52
CA GLY A 579 1.91 -28.20 -3.48
C GLY A 579 1.64 -28.77 -4.87
N ASP A 580 0.39 -28.84 -5.28
CA ASP A 580 0.00 -29.10 -6.67
C ASP A 580 -0.57 -27.78 -7.22
N GLY A 581 -0.30 -27.40 -8.47
CA GLY A 581 -0.77 -26.11 -9.00
C GLY A 581 0.33 -25.39 -9.78
N LEU A 582 0.09 -24.18 -10.25
CA LEU A 582 1.12 -23.27 -10.74
C LEU A 582 1.45 -22.27 -9.64
N ASP A 583 2.42 -22.60 -8.80
CA ASP A 583 2.68 -21.84 -7.59
C ASP A 583 3.74 -20.74 -7.81
N THR A 584 3.55 -19.59 -7.18
CA THR A 584 4.54 -18.51 -7.09
C THR A 584 4.98 -18.36 -5.65
N LEU A 585 6.28 -18.59 -5.40
CA LEU A 585 6.88 -18.62 -4.08
C LEU A 585 7.89 -17.47 -3.95
N GLU A 586 7.64 -16.56 -3.03
CA GLU A 586 8.53 -15.45 -2.69
C GLU A 586 9.02 -15.64 -1.24
N GLY A 587 10.28 -16.04 -1.08
CA GLY A 587 10.87 -16.23 0.24
C GLY A 587 11.02 -14.92 1.00
N GLY A 588 11.36 -13.85 0.28
CA GLY A 588 11.66 -12.56 0.86
C GLY A 588 13.11 -12.49 1.33
N THR A 589 13.40 -11.67 2.36
CA THR A 589 14.75 -11.63 2.90
C THR A 589 15.01 -12.83 3.78
N GLY A 590 16.04 -13.61 3.48
CA GLY A 590 16.29 -14.81 4.26
C GLY A 590 17.29 -15.73 3.61
N ALA A 591 17.28 -16.99 4.03
CA ALA A 591 18.01 -18.05 3.35
C ALA A 591 17.02 -19.21 3.19
N ASP A 592 16.13 -19.06 2.23
CA ASP A 592 14.83 -19.72 2.27
C ASP A 592 14.85 -21.08 1.58
N VAL A 593 13.86 -21.91 1.91
CA VAL A 593 13.64 -23.20 1.26
C VAL A 593 12.36 -23.12 0.45
N LEU A 594 12.52 -23.02 -0.87
CA LEU A 594 11.43 -22.92 -1.83
C LEU A 594 11.23 -24.28 -2.54
N GLN A 595 10.08 -24.89 -2.29
CA GLN A 595 9.68 -26.15 -2.91
C GLN A 595 8.39 -25.94 -3.70
N GLY A 596 8.43 -25.95 -5.04
CA GLY A 596 7.23 -25.76 -5.87
C GLY A 596 6.28 -26.93 -5.70
N GLY A 597 6.59 -28.07 -6.31
CA GLY A 597 5.82 -29.29 -6.07
C GLY A 597 5.43 -30.00 -7.35
N ARG A 598 4.14 -30.08 -7.67
CA ARG A 598 3.65 -30.54 -8.96
C ARG A 598 3.09 -29.36 -9.72
N GLY A 599 3.63 -29.13 -10.90
CA GLY A 599 3.14 -28.07 -11.77
C GLY A 599 4.32 -27.42 -12.48
N ARG A 600 4.17 -26.14 -12.80
CA ARG A 600 5.28 -25.28 -13.20
C ARG A 600 5.31 -24.11 -12.23
N ASP A 601 6.24 -24.18 -11.31
CA ASP A 601 6.30 -23.30 -10.16
C ASP A 601 7.42 -22.27 -10.34
N ALA A 602 7.23 -21.08 -9.79
CA ALA A 602 8.16 -19.98 -9.89
C ALA A 602 8.70 -19.58 -8.50
N ALA A 603 10.01 -19.42 -8.39
CA ALA A 603 10.59 -18.61 -7.32
C ALA A 603 10.61 -17.15 -7.79
N SER A 604 10.06 -16.25 -6.98
CA SER A 604 9.91 -14.84 -7.32
C SER A 604 10.72 -13.93 -6.41
N TYR A 605 11.29 -12.89 -7.02
CA TYR A 605 12.01 -11.79 -6.39
C TYR A 605 11.41 -10.42 -6.76
N MET A 606 10.14 -10.42 -7.17
CA MET A 606 9.45 -9.24 -7.71
C MET A 606 9.49 -8.05 -6.75
N HIS A 607 9.38 -8.29 -5.44
CA HIS A 607 9.36 -7.21 -4.43
C HIS A 607 10.74 -6.88 -3.85
N ALA A 608 11.81 -7.51 -4.35
CA ALA A 608 13.16 -7.28 -3.89
C ALA A 608 13.59 -5.82 -4.08
N LYS A 609 14.28 -5.25 -3.09
CA LYS A 609 14.63 -3.82 -3.08
C LYS A 609 15.90 -3.49 -3.87
N THR A 610 16.59 -4.51 -4.36
CA THR A 610 17.79 -4.43 -5.20
C THR A 610 17.86 -5.61 -6.15
N GLY A 611 18.69 -5.53 -7.19
CA GLY A 611 18.90 -6.63 -8.13
C GLY A 611 19.44 -7.90 -7.46
N VAL A 612 19.01 -9.05 -7.98
CA VAL A 612 19.29 -10.38 -7.45
C VAL A 612 20.17 -11.19 -8.39
N THR A 613 20.79 -12.22 -7.83
CA THR A 613 21.33 -13.32 -8.62
C THR A 613 20.67 -14.58 -8.14
N ALA A 614 19.97 -15.31 -9.02
CA ALA A 614 19.24 -16.52 -8.69
C ALA A 614 19.58 -17.64 -9.69
N SER A 615 19.98 -18.81 -9.18
CA SER A 615 20.41 -19.96 -9.98
C SER A 615 19.72 -21.23 -9.51
N LEU A 616 18.91 -21.84 -10.39
CA LEU A 616 18.17 -23.07 -10.07
C LEU A 616 19.10 -24.28 -9.84
N THR A 617 20.34 -24.24 -10.33
CA THR A 617 21.29 -25.37 -10.19
C THR A 617 22.40 -25.17 -9.18
N ASP A 618 22.78 -23.91 -8.92
CA ASP A 618 23.90 -23.58 -8.02
C ASP A 618 23.51 -22.46 -7.04
N PRO A 619 22.86 -22.83 -5.92
CA PRO A 619 22.53 -21.90 -4.85
C PRO A 619 23.72 -21.10 -4.31
N SER A 620 24.97 -21.57 -4.51
CA SER A 620 26.16 -20.84 -4.05
C SER A 620 26.44 -19.58 -4.90
N GLU A 621 25.82 -19.46 -6.07
CA GLU A 621 25.84 -18.25 -6.90
C GLU A 621 24.83 -17.20 -6.45
N ASN A 622 23.84 -17.56 -5.63
CA ASN A 622 22.76 -16.63 -5.31
C ASN A 622 23.25 -15.40 -4.51
N ARG A 623 22.75 -14.20 -4.86
CA ARG A 623 23.11 -12.91 -4.26
C ARG A 623 21.88 -12.02 -4.13
N GLY A 624 22.02 -10.91 -3.40
CA GLY A 624 20.90 -10.05 -3.08
C GLY A 624 19.97 -10.76 -2.12
N GLU A 625 18.67 -10.63 -2.35
CA GLU A 625 17.62 -11.31 -1.59
C GLU A 625 17.70 -12.83 -1.70
N ALA A 626 18.02 -13.36 -2.89
CA ALA A 626 18.17 -14.80 -3.14
C ALA A 626 19.29 -15.52 -2.34
N LYS A 627 20.10 -14.77 -1.58
CA LYS A 627 21.34 -15.26 -1.00
C LYS A 627 21.10 -16.25 0.13
N GLY A 628 21.30 -17.52 -0.19
CA GLY A 628 21.15 -18.63 0.75
C GLY A 628 19.94 -19.50 0.44
N ASP A 629 19.08 -19.02 -0.45
CA ASP A 629 17.90 -19.73 -0.91
C ASP A 629 18.24 -21.03 -1.59
N SER A 630 17.36 -22.00 -1.43
CA SER A 630 17.45 -23.30 -2.07
C SER A 630 16.14 -23.64 -2.77
N TYR A 631 16.27 -24.15 -3.99
CA TYR A 631 15.13 -24.46 -4.84
C TYR A 631 15.00 -25.97 -5.02
N SER A 632 13.77 -26.46 -5.00
CA SER A 632 13.47 -27.83 -5.41
C SER A 632 12.14 -27.89 -6.12
N LYS A 633 12.11 -28.52 -7.30
CA LYS A 633 10.91 -28.53 -8.17
C LYS A 633 10.37 -27.13 -8.40
N ILE A 634 11.28 -26.23 -8.75
CA ILE A 634 10.99 -24.88 -9.21
C ILE A 634 11.48 -24.88 -10.65
N GLU A 635 10.59 -24.54 -11.57
CA GLU A 635 10.88 -24.53 -13.00
C GLU A 635 11.22 -23.12 -13.49
N ASN A 636 10.77 -22.08 -12.77
CA ASN A 636 10.80 -20.70 -13.26
C ASN A 636 11.43 -19.73 -12.26
N LEU A 637 11.97 -18.63 -12.76
CA LEU A 637 12.47 -17.50 -11.95
C LEU A 637 11.80 -16.20 -12.42
N ILE A 638 11.36 -15.40 -11.45
CA ILE A 638 10.87 -14.05 -11.68
C ILE A 638 11.83 -13.09 -10.99
N GLY A 639 12.45 -12.20 -11.76
CA GLY A 639 13.35 -11.16 -11.29
C GLY A 639 12.65 -10.04 -10.53
N SER A 640 13.46 -9.13 -10.02
CA SER A 640 13.08 -7.85 -9.46
C SER A 640 12.92 -6.79 -10.56
N ARG A 641 12.55 -5.57 -10.19
CA ARG A 641 12.58 -4.39 -11.12
C ARG A 641 14.00 -3.80 -11.32
N PHE A 642 15.03 -4.53 -10.90
CA PHE A 642 16.41 -4.07 -10.88
C PHE A 642 17.30 -5.02 -11.66
N GLN A 643 18.56 -4.63 -11.86
CA GLN A 643 19.51 -5.44 -12.62
C GLN A 643 19.74 -6.82 -11.98
N ASP A 644 19.26 -7.84 -12.66
CA ASP A 644 19.21 -9.22 -12.23
C ASP A 644 20.13 -10.13 -13.02
N ARG A 645 20.41 -11.28 -12.42
CA ARG A 645 21.14 -12.39 -13.05
C ARG A 645 20.40 -13.68 -12.78
N LEU A 646 19.67 -14.17 -13.78
CA LEU A 646 18.77 -15.32 -13.65
C LEU A 646 19.34 -16.51 -14.43
N PHE A 647 19.45 -17.66 -13.77
CA PHE A 647 19.96 -18.88 -14.37
C PHE A 647 18.96 -20.03 -14.21
N GLY A 648 18.43 -20.50 -15.33
CA GLY A 648 17.61 -21.71 -15.47
C GLY A 648 18.39 -22.99 -15.20
N ASP A 649 17.86 -24.14 -15.58
CA ASP A 649 18.49 -25.43 -15.37
C ASP A 649 18.62 -26.29 -16.65
N ALA A 650 18.08 -27.50 -16.68
CA ALA A 650 18.21 -28.39 -17.84
C ALA A 650 16.84 -28.84 -18.38
N ILE A 651 15.77 -28.23 -17.86
CA ILE A 651 14.40 -28.41 -18.31
C ILE A 651 13.88 -27.08 -18.84
N ALA A 652 12.71 -27.09 -19.47
CA ALA A 652 12.08 -25.86 -19.96
C ALA A 652 11.77 -24.90 -18.80
N ASN A 653 12.39 -23.72 -18.82
CA ASN A 653 12.22 -22.66 -17.83
C ASN A 653 11.51 -21.45 -18.43
N GLN A 654 10.82 -20.69 -17.58
CA GLN A 654 10.39 -19.32 -17.86
C GLN A 654 11.15 -18.36 -16.95
N LEU A 655 11.90 -17.43 -17.53
CA LEU A 655 12.73 -16.46 -16.79
C LEU A 655 12.36 -15.03 -17.20
N PHE A 656 11.98 -14.21 -16.23
CA PHE A 656 11.54 -12.83 -16.45
C PHE A 656 12.49 -11.85 -15.74
N GLY A 657 13.18 -10.97 -16.49
CA GLY A 657 14.07 -9.93 -15.95
C GLY A 657 13.33 -8.66 -15.49
N HIS A 658 12.23 -8.33 -16.17
CA HIS A 658 11.40 -7.14 -15.96
C HIS A 658 12.06 -5.81 -16.31
N GLY A 659 13.01 -5.32 -15.51
CA GLY A 659 13.41 -3.93 -15.61
C GLY A 659 14.87 -3.71 -15.26
N ARG A 660 15.48 -2.72 -15.93
CA ARG A 660 16.93 -2.48 -16.01
C ARG A 660 17.64 -3.59 -16.79
N THR A 661 18.97 -3.48 -16.86
CA THR A 661 19.84 -4.38 -17.61
C THR A 661 20.05 -5.71 -16.88
N ASP A 662 19.53 -6.78 -17.46
CA ASP A 662 19.54 -8.12 -16.91
C ASP A 662 20.49 -9.06 -17.65
N THR A 663 20.87 -10.14 -16.97
CA THR A 663 21.54 -11.29 -17.58
C THR A 663 20.70 -12.53 -17.35
N ILE A 664 20.17 -13.10 -18.43
CA ILE A 664 19.27 -14.26 -18.36
C ILE A 664 19.90 -15.43 -19.11
N VAL A 665 19.94 -16.61 -18.49
CA VAL A 665 20.53 -17.82 -19.07
C VAL A 665 19.59 -19.00 -18.88
N GLY A 666 18.98 -19.51 -19.96
CA GLY A 666 18.10 -20.68 -19.97
C GLY A 666 18.85 -21.99 -19.75
N ARG A 667 19.98 -22.13 -20.47
CA ARG A 667 20.92 -23.27 -20.52
C ARG A 667 20.44 -24.42 -21.37
N GLY A 668 19.43 -25.17 -20.95
CA GLY A 668 18.96 -26.31 -21.72
C GLY A 668 17.53 -26.59 -21.37
N GLY A 669 16.71 -26.86 -22.35
CA GLY A 669 15.27 -26.90 -22.18
C GLY A 669 14.66 -26.25 -23.43
N ASN A 670 13.35 -26.11 -23.48
CA ASN A 670 12.76 -25.19 -24.44
C ASN A 670 12.33 -23.97 -23.63
N ASP A 671 13.22 -22.99 -23.53
CA ASP A 671 13.13 -21.91 -22.56
C ASP A 671 12.35 -20.73 -23.12
N ALA A 672 11.66 -20.01 -22.25
CA ALA A 672 11.02 -18.73 -22.55
C ALA A 672 11.67 -17.65 -21.69
N LEU A 673 12.49 -16.82 -22.32
CA LEU A 673 13.25 -15.76 -21.68
C LEU A 673 12.64 -14.41 -22.07
N ASP A 674 12.43 -13.54 -21.09
CA ASP A 674 11.89 -12.19 -21.26
C ASP A 674 12.78 -11.20 -20.50
N GLY A 675 13.48 -10.32 -21.22
CA GLY A 675 14.35 -9.29 -20.65
C GLY A 675 13.53 -8.18 -19.99
N GLY A 676 12.54 -7.65 -20.71
CA GLY A 676 11.67 -6.59 -20.24
C GLY A 676 12.19 -5.23 -20.70
N GLY A 677 12.43 -4.30 -19.78
CA GLY A 677 12.96 -2.99 -20.14
C GLY A 677 14.39 -2.79 -19.67
N GLY A 678 15.33 -2.44 -20.53
CA GLY A 678 16.74 -2.27 -20.22
C GLY A 678 17.60 -2.86 -21.33
N ASP A 679 18.91 -2.56 -21.33
CA ASP A 679 19.81 -3.20 -22.31
C ASP A 679 20.20 -4.60 -21.81
N ASP A 680 19.55 -5.67 -22.29
CA ASP A 680 19.65 -7.01 -21.71
C ASP A 680 20.65 -7.93 -22.41
N SER A 681 21.04 -9.01 -21.73
CA SER A 681 21.87 -10.07 -22.28
C SER A 681 21.27 -11.43 -21.98
N MET A 682 20.82 -12.12 -23.02
CA MET A 682 20.04 -13.36 -22.91
C MET A 682 20.70 -14.49 -23.69
N LEU A 683 20.81 -15.66 -23.07
CA LEU A 683 21.34 -16.88 -23.65
C LEU A 683 20.31 -18.00 -23.52
N GLY A 684 19.73 -18.46 -24.63
CA GLY A 684 18.79 -19.59 -24.67
C GLY A 684 19.51 -20.87 -24.26
N GLY A 685 20.47 -21.29 -25.09
CA GLY A 685 21.47 -22.29 -24.76
C GLY A 685 21.31 -23.57 -25.58
N GLY A 686 20.28 -24.36 -25.34
CA GLY A 686 20.15 -25.64 -26.02
C GLY A 686 18.70 -26.08 -26.11
N ASN A 687 18.33 -26.64 -27.26
CA ASN A 687 16.98 -26.89 -27.74
C ASN A 687 16.25 -25.59 -28.10
N ASP A 688 14.96 -25.70 -28.42
CA ASP A 688 14.22 -24.65 -29.13
C ASP A 688 13.72 -23.60 -28.14
N ASP A 689 14.38 -22.43 -28.14
CA ASP A 689 14.16 -21.36 -27.18
C ASP A 689 13.38 -20.17 -27.76
N ARG A 690 12.72 -19.41 -26.89
CA ARG A 690 12.09 -18.12 -27.21
C ARG A 690 12.72 -17.03 -26.36
N LEU A 691 13.36 -16.05 -27.00
CA LEU A 691 13.99 -14.90 -26.36
C LEU A 691 13.27 -13.60 -26.79
N LEU A 692 12.80 -12.84 -25.81
CA LEU A 692 12.20 -11.52 -26.00
C LEU A 692 13.06 -10.46 -25.29
N GLY A 693 13.65 -9.55 -26.07
CA GLY A 693 14.43 -8.41 -25.56
C GLY A 693 13.54 -7.31 -24.99
N ALA A 694 12.52 -6.90 -25.76
CA ALA A 694 11.53 -5.88 -25.44
C ALA A 694 12.05 -4.43 -25.55
N GLU A 695 12.19 -3.64 -24.48
CA GLU A 695 12.67 -2.25 -24.60
C GLU A 695 14.16 -2.17 -24.28
N GLY A 696 15.03 -1.77 -25.21
CA GLY A 696 16.46 -1.59 -24.92
C GLY A 696 17.35 -1.96 -26.10
N ASN A 697 18.67 -1.92 -25.90
CA ASN A 697 19.62 -2.43 -26.89
C ASN A 697 20.14 -3.79 -26.42
N ASP A 698 19.48 -4.83 -26.87
CA ASP A 698 19.58 -6.16 -26.31
C ASP A 698 20.61 -7.03 -27.03
N ARG A 699 21.05 -8.07 -26.33
CA ARG A 699 21.90 -9.13 -26.88
C ARG A 699 21.25 -10.47 -26.67
N LEU A 700 20.69 -11.02 -27.74
CA LEU A 700 19.96 -12.27 -27.73
C LEU A 700 20.78 -13.35 -28.46
N PHE A 701 21.03 -14.47 -27.79
CA PHE A 701 21.79 -15.59 -28.34
C PHE A 701 20.97 -16.88 -28.17
N GLY A 702 20.53 -17.49 -29.27
CA GLY A 702 19.77 -18.76 -29.28
C GLY A 702 20.65 -19.96 -28.94
N GLU A 703 21.84 -20.01 -29.55
CA GLU A 703 22.87 -21.07 -29.43
C GLU A 703 22.54 -22.35 -30.21
N ASN A 704 21.93 -23.39 -29.63
CA ASN A 704 21.62 -24.61 -30.37
C ASN A 704 20.13 -24.89 -30.28
N GLY A 705 19.46 -25.13 -31.39
CA GLY A 705 18.01 -25.38 -31.38
C GLY A 705 17.36 -24.66 -32.53
N ILE A 706 16.05 -24.77 -32.66
CA ILE A 706 15.26 -23.90 -33.54
C ILE A 706 14.72 -22.77 -32.69
N ASP A 707 15.43 -21.64 -32.71
CA ASP A 707 15.20 -20.56 -31.77
C ASP A 707 14.32 -19.46 -32.38
N ARG A 708 13.67 -18.70 -31.49
CA ARG A 708 12.90 -17.51 -31.86
C ARG A 708 13.37 -16.31 -31.06
N LEU A 709 13.99 -15.35 -31.72
CA LEU A 709 14.57 -14.16 -31.11
C LEU A 709 13.79 -12.92 -31.57
N PHE A 710 13.34 -12.12 -30.61
CA PHE A 710 12.59 -10.88 -30.81
C PHE A 710 13.32 -9.74 -30.09
N GLY A 711 13.90 -8.79 -30.84
CA GLY A 711 14.53 -7.59 -30.27
C GLY A 711 13.48 -6.60 -29.76
N GLU A 712 12.47 -6.31 -30.58
CA GLU A 712 11.40 -5.33 -30.37
C GLU A 712 11.90 -3.88 -30.46
N ASN A 713 12.04 -3.13 -29.37
CA ASN A 713 12.36 -1.70 -29.42
C ASN A 713 13.81 -1.42 -29.02
N GLY A 714 14.65 -1.05 -29.99
CA GLY A 714 15.98 -0.49 -29.77
C GLY A 714 17.00 -1.03 -30.75
N GLY A 715 18.30 -0.83 -30.49
CA GLY A 715 19.37 -1.24 -31.40
C GLY A 715 19.93 -2.60 -31.00
N ASP A 716 19.31 -3.67 -31.46
CA ASP A 716 19.51 -5.01 -30.92
C ASP A 716 20.58 -5.82 -31.64
N ARG A 717 21.08 -6.84 -30.95
CA ARG A 717 21.95 -7.86 -31.51
C ARG A 717 21.35 -9.24 -31.29
N LEU A 718 20.95 -9.88 -32.37
CA LEU A 718 20.37 -11.22 -32.40
C LEU A 718 21.35 -12.19 -33.08
N ASP A 719 21.57 -13.34 -32.46
CA ASP A 719 22.41 -14.44 -32.98
C ASP A 719 21.66 -15.76 -32.77
N GLY A 720 21.12 -16.32 -33.85
CA GLY A 720 20.34 -17.57 -33.81
C GLY A 720 21.20 -18.74 -33.35
N GLY A 721 22.32 -18.96 -34.05
CA GLY A 721 23.31 -19.94 -33.66
C GLY A 721 23.26 -21.16 -34.56
N ALA A 722 22.80 -22.31 -34.08
CA ALA A 722 22.75 -23.54 -34.83
C ALA A 722 21.32 -24.12 -34.83
N GLY A 723 20.74 -24.23 -36.03
CA GLY A 723 19.38 -24.68 -36.27
C GLY A 723 18.72 -23.77 -37.28
N ASP A 724 17.41 -23.95 -37.50
CA ASP A 724 16.66 -23.18 -38.50
C ASP A 724 15.92 -22.04 -37.79
N ASP A 725 16.60 -20.93 -37.52
CA ASP A 725 16.19 -19.94 -36.52
C ASP A 725 15.27 -18.83 -37.08
N TRP A 726 14.44 -18.23 -36.22
CA TRP A 726 13.58 -17.09 -36.55
C TRP A 726 14.02 -15.84 -35.79
N LEU A 727 14.40 -14.81 -36.53
CA LEU A 727 14.90 -13.55 -35.97
C LEU A 727 14.02 -12.39 -36.42
N THR A 728 13.54 -11.60 -35.47
CA THR A 728 12.84 -10.33 -35.69
C THR A 728 13.58 -9.24 -34.91
N GLY A 729 14.17 -8.28 -35.62
CA GLY A 729 14.86 -7.13 -35.02
C GLY A 729 13.86 -6.22 -34.32
N GLY A 730 12.95 -5.63 -35.10
CA GLY A 730 11.95 -4.70 -34.60
C GLY A 730 12.37 -3.25 -34.89
N LEU A 731 11.92 -2.30 -34.07
CA LEU A 731 12.24 -0.89 -34.26
C LEU A 731 13.67 -0.60 -33.82
N GLY A 732 14.51 -0.17 -34.75
CA GLY A 732 15.80 0.41 -34.40
C GLY A 732 16.86 0.11 -35.45
N ALA A 733 18.05 -0.29 -35.02
CA ALA A 733 19.18 -0.50 -35.92
C ALA A 733 19.86 -1.82 -35.57
N ASP A 734 19.29 -2.90 -36.07
CA ASP A 734 19.55 -4.22 -35.53
C ASP A 734 20.65 -4.97 -36.25
N TRP A 735 21.27 -5.90 -35.54
CA TRP A 735 22.34 -6.77 -36.03
C TRP A 735 21.89 -8.22 -35.87
N MET A 736 21.50 -8.84 -36.97
CA MET A 736 21.01 -10.21 -37.01
C MET A 736 22.04 -11.16 -37.64
N ILE A 737 22.33 -12.25 -36.95
CA ILE A 737 23.17 -13.36 -37.39
C ILE A 737 22.30 -14.62 -37.32
N GLY A 738 22.07 -15.28 -38.46
CA GLY A 738 21.30 -16.53 -38.49
C GLY A 738 22.14 -17.68 -37.94
N GLY A 739 23.38 -17.78 -38.44
CA GLY A 739 24.30 -18.82 -38.06
C GLY A 739 24.22 -20.03 -38.98
N ALA A 740 24.01 -21.21 -38.41
CA ALA A 740 24.07 -22.49 -39.11
C ALA A 740 22.69 -23.15 -39.21
N GLY A 741 22.05 -23.02 -40.35
CA GLY A 741 20.85 -23.77 -40.72
C GLY A 741 20.15 -23.08 -41.87
N ALA A 742 18.84 -23.20 -41.94
CA ALA A 742 18.00 -22.44 -42.86
C ALA A 742 17.21 -21.41 -42.06
N ASP A 743 17.76 -20.19 -41.99
CA ASP A 743 17.27 -19.16 -41.07
C ASP A 743 16.23 -18.25 -41.71
N ARG A 744 15.35 -17.67 -40.89
CA ARG A 744 14.32 -16.72 -41.30
C ARG A 744 14.53 -15.39 -40.59
N PHE A 745 14.81 -14.35 -41.38
CA PHE A 745 14.83 -12.96 -40.93
C PHE A 745 13.47 -12.35 -41.25
N GLU A 746 12.63 -12.18 -40.23
CA GLU A 746 11.26 -11.69 -40.38
C GLU A 746 11.20 -10.19 -40.14
N PHE A 747 10.59 -9.47 -41.09
CA PHE A 747 10.30 -8.05 -40.96
C PHE A 747 8.80 -7.80 -40.89
N ASN A 748 8.32 -7.11 -39.85
CA ASN A 748 6.89 -7.03 -39.51
C ASN A 748 6.24 -5.68 -39.82
N ALA A 749 7.03 -4.62 -39.94
CA ALA A 749 6.56 -3.31 -40.37
C ALA A 749 7.52 -2.68 -41.39
N ILE A 750 7.01 -1.77 -42.23
CA ILE A 750 7.85 -1.11 -43.24
C ILE A 750 8.90 -0.19 -42.60
N ASP A 751 8.54 0.41 -41.46
CA ASP A 751 9.31 1.46 -40.82
C ASP A 751 10.41 0.92 -39.91
N GLU A 752 10.39 -0.37 -39.57
CA GLU A 752 11.33 -0.96 -38.61
C GLU A 752 12.80 -0.91 -39.08
N SER A 753 13.04 -0.94 -40.40
CA SER A 753 14.36 -0.74 -41.02
C SER A 753 14.42 0.52 -41.92
N ALA A 754 13.71 1.59 -41.52
CA ALA A 754 13.71 2.85 -42.24
C ALA A 754 15.01 3.66 -41.99
N THR A 755 15.59 4.21 -43.07
CA THR A 755 16.87 4.98 -43.04
C THR A 755 16.93 6.08 -41.96
N ALA A 756 15.78 6.62 -41.54
CA ALA A 756 15.67 7.67 -40.54
C ALA A 756 15.84 7.18 -39.08
N ILE A 757 15.53 5.92 -38.77
CA ILE A 757 15.61 5.36 -37.42
C ILE A 757 16.80 4.39 -37.26
N GLY A 758 17.27 3.80 -38.35
CA GLY A 758 18.29 2.78 -38.32
C GLY A 758 18.11 1.84 -39.51
N ILE A 759 19.19 1.21 -39.96
CA ILE A 759 19.07 0.18 -41.00
C ILE A 759 19.51 -1.12 -40.36
N ASP A 760 18.64 -2.11 -40.42
CA ASP A 760 18.90 -3.44 -39.93
C ASP A 760 19.89 -4.17 -40.82
N ARG A 761 20.69 -4.99 -40.16
CA ARG A 761 21.86 -5.63 -40.74
C ARG A 761 21.80 -7.13 -40.54
N ILE A 762 21.64 -7.85 -41.63
CA ILE A 762 21.88 -9.29 -41.68
C ILE A 762 23.36 -9.53 -42.00
N ILE A 763 24.05 -10.27 -41.14
CA ILE A 763 25.51 -10.35 -41.16
C ILE A 763 26.04 -11.54 -41.97
N ASP A 764 25.33 -12.66 -42.02
CA ASP A 764 25.87 -13.93 -42.56
C ASP A 764 24.92 -14.69 -43.49
N PHE A 765 23.94 -13.99 -44.08
CA PHE A 765 22.92 -14.56 -44.97
C PHE A 765 23.47 -15.59 -45.97
N GLN A 766 22.95 -16.81 -45.90
CA GLN A 766 23.28 -17.94 -46.75
C GLN A 766 22.23 -18.10 -47.85
N GLN A 767 22.63 -17.73 -49.07
CA GLN A 767 21.76 -17.83 -50.25
C GLN A 767 21.15 -19.24 -50.42
N ARG A 768 19.84 -19.31 -50.67
CA ARG A 768 19.04 -20.54 -50.83
C ARG A 768 18.94 -21.46 -49.61
N ALA A 769 19.49 -21.05 -48.48
CA ALA A 769 19.22 -21.67 -47.18
C ALA A 769 18.32 -20.73 -46.38
N ASP A 770 18.73 -19.47 -46.27
CA ASP A 770 18.04 -18.46 -45.48
C ASP A 770 16.96 -17.74 -46.29
N LEU A 771 15.99 -17.17 -45.57
CA LEU A 771 14.85 -16.44 -46.11
C LEU A 771 14.71 -15.08 -45.43
N ILE A 772 14.42 -14.07 -46.24
CA ILE A 772 13.91 -12.77 -45.77
C ILE A 772 12.39 -12.82 -45.88
N ASP A 773 11.69 -12.74 -44.75
CA ASP A 773 10.22 -12.73 -44.73
C ASP A 773 9.67 -11.30 -44.63
N LEU A 774 8.88 -10.92 -45.63
CA LEU A 774 8.20 -9.63 -45.76
C LEU A 774 6.67 -9.78 -45.81
N SER A 775 6.16 -11.00 -45.62
CA SER A 775 4.76 -11.35 -45.90
C SER A 775 3.75 -10.72 -44.93
N THR A 776 4.23 -10.25 -43.78
CA THR A 776 3.43 -9.52 -42.78
C THR A 776 3.28 -8.04 -43.12
N ILE A 777 4.18 -7.48 -43.95
CA ILE A 777 4.15 -6.08 -44.37
C ILE A 777 3.17 -5.91 -45.54
N ASP A 778 2.22 -5.00 -45.39
CA ASP A 778 1.36 -4.60 -46.50
C ASP A 778 2.16 -3.82 -47.55
N ALA A 779 2.39 -4.46 -48.70
CA ALA A 779 3.15 -3.89 -49.80
C ALA A 779 2.44 -2.68 -50.45
N ASN A 780 1.16 -2.40 -50.17
CA ASN A 780 0.50 -1.22 -50.72
C ASN A 780 -0.58 -0.64 -49.80
N VAL A 781 -0.16 0.26 -48.91
CA VAL A 781 -1.08 0.95 -47.96
C VAL A 781 -2.19 1.77 -48.64
N GLY A 782 -2.07 2.03 -49.94
CA GLY A 782 -3.09 2.69 -50.76
C GLY A 782 -4.25 1.77 -51.20
N ILE A 783 -4.13 0.46 -50.99
CA ILE A 783 -5.13 -0.54 -51.33
C ILE A 783 -5.55 -1.29 -50.06
N ARG A 784 -6.82 -1.67 -49.96
CA ARG A 784 -7.34 -2.34 -48.77
C ARG A 784 -6.98 -3.83 -48.76
N GLY A 785 -6.30 -4.27 -47.71
CA GLY A 785 -5.92 -5.67 -47.44
C GLY A 785 -4.42 -5.76 -47.17
N ASN A 786 -3.87 -6.96 -46.96
CA ASN A 786 -2.41 -7.17 -47.00
C ASN A 786 -2.01 -7.58 -48.43
N GLN A 787 -1.24 -6.75 -49.13
CA GLN A 787 -0.71 -7.05 -50.46
C GLN A 787 0.70 -7.61 -50.37
N ALA A 788 0.98 -8.60 -51.21
CA ALA A 788 2.32 -9.18 -51.35
C ALA A 788 3.25 -8.24 -52.15
N PHE A 789 4.53 -8.25 -51.80
CA PHE A 789 5.56 -7.56 -52.58
C PHE A 789 5.84 -8.27 -53.90
N ALA A 790 6.21 -7.49 -54.93
CA ALA A 790 6.69 -8.01 -56.20
C ALA A 790 8.21 -7.80 -56.35
N PHE A 791 8.97 -8.90 -56.48
CA PHE A 791 10.40 -8.84 -56.76
C PHE A 791 10.68 -8.34 -58.18
N ILE A 792 11.60 -7.38 -58.33
CA ILE A 792 11.98 -6.83 -59.63
C ILE A 792 13.50 -6.90 -59.88
N GLU A 793 13.86 -7.14 -61.15
CA GLU A 793 15.23 -7.04 -61.65
C GLU A 793 15.41 -5.70 -62.39
N GLY A 794 16.28 -4.80 -61.92
CA GLY A 794 16.61 -3.55 -62.61
C GLY A 794 16.95 -2.34 -61.73
N ASP A 795 17.22 -1.19 -62.38
CA ASP A 795 17.55 0.06 -61.70
C ASP A 795 16.31 0.93 -61.44
N GLY A 796 15.79 0.85 -60.21
CA GLY A 796 14.71 1.69 -59.68
C GLY A 796 13.34 1.00 -59.63
N PHE A 797 12.48 1.47 -58.73
CA PHE A 797 11.09 1.02 -58.63
C PHE A 797 10.27 1.47 -59.84
N THR A 798 9.34 0.61 -60.27
CA THR A 798 8.42 0.84 -61.41
C THR A 798 6.96 0.92 -60.98
N ALA A 799 6.64 0.45 -59.77
CA ALA A 799 5.34 0.55 -59.12
C ALA A 799 5.50 0.43 -57.58
N VAL A 800 4.45 0.81 -56.85
CA VAL A 800 4.31 0.56 -55.40
C VAL A 800 4.21 -0.95 -55.14
N GLY A 801 4.69 -1.40 -53.98
CA GLY A 801 4.66 -2.79 -53.56
C GLY A 801 5.74 -3.62 -54.24
N GLN A 802 6.93 -3.06 -54.40
CA GLN A 802 8.06 -3.71 -55.05
C GLN A 802 9.24 -3.85 -54.09
N VAL A 803 9.95 -4.96 -54.22
CA VAL A 803 11.25 -5.19 -53.57
C VAL A 803 12.35 -5.22 -54.63
N ARG A 804 13.45 -4.51 -54.38
CA ARG A 804 14.61 -4.39 -55.27
C ARG A 804 15.90 -4.64 -54.51
N VAL A 805 16.86 -5.30 -55.16
CA VAL A 805 18.18 -5.58 -54.59
C VAL A 805 19.27 -4.79 -55.31
N VAL A 806 20.20 -4.20 -54.55
CA VAL A 806 21.40 -3.51 -55.04
C VAL A 806 22.65 -4.14 -54.45
N GLN A 807 23.46 -4.75 -55.33
CA GLN A 807 24.65 -5.49 -54.96
C GLN A 807 25.91 -4.65 -55.15
N ALA A 808 26.84 -4.70 -54.20
CA ALA A 808 28.14 -4.03 -54.22
C ALA A 808 29.23 -4.98 -53.70
N ASP A 809 30.51 -4.64 -53.96
CA ASP A 809 31.67 -5.50 -53.68
C ASP A 809 31.78 -6.02 -52.23
N SER A 810 31.14 -5.37 -51.26
CA SER A 810 31.21 -5.74 -49.84
C SER A 810 29.86 -5.77 -49.11
N TYR A 811 28.75 -5.51 -49.79
CA TYR A 811 27.41 -5.49 -49.20
C TYR A 811 26.32 -5.61 -50.25
N THR A 812 25.14 -6.03 -49.81
CA THR A 812 23.93 -6.12 -50.62
C THR A 812 22.82 -5.36 -49.90
N LEU A 813 22.07 -4.50 -50.60
CA LEU A 813 20.95 -3.76 -50.03
C LEU A 813 19.64 -4.26 -50.61
N VAL A 814 18.66 -4.50 -49.75
CA VAL A 814 17.26 -4.73 -50.14
C VAL A 814 16.50 -3.45 -49.89
N TYR A 815 15.84 -2.94 -50.92
CA TYR A 815 15.01 -1.75 -50.84
C TYR A 815 13.55 -2.15 -50.99
N LEU A 816 12.71 -1.63 -50.08
CA LEU A 816 11.26 -1.81 -50.10
C LEU A 816 10.58 -0.50 -50.49
N ASN A 817 9.49 -0.59 -51.25
CA ASN A 817 8.60 0.54 -51.52
C ASN A 817 7.15 0.08 -51.34
N ASN A 818 6.42 0.69 -50.40
CA ASN A 818 5.01 0.42 -50.12
C ASN A 818 4.09 1.65 -50.20
N GLU A 819 4.62 2.85 -50.46
CA GLU A 819 3.83 4.07 -50.62
C GLU A 819 3.98 4.79 -51.98
N SER A 820 3.04 5.69 -52.28
CA SER A 820 2.66 6.08 -53.65
C SER A 820 3.64 6.95 -54.45
N ASP A 821 4.85 7.18 -53.98
CA ASP A 821 5.83 8.06 -54.62
C ASP A 821 6.61 7.36 -55.75
N ALA A 822 5.89 6.98 -56.81
CA ALA A 822 6.47 6.33 -57.99
C ALA A 822 7.53 7.16 -58.78
N SER A 823 8.08 8.25 -58.23
CA SER A 823 9.15 9.07 -58.80
C SER A 823 10.52 8.83 -58.15
N SER A 824 11.11 7.67 -58.47
CA SER A 824 12.55 7.44 -58.59
C SER A 824 13.47 7.80 -57.41
N ARG A 825 13.90 6.74 -56.70
CA ARG A 825 15.11 6.55 -55.87
C ARG A 825 14.95 6.65 -54.36
N GLU A 826 13.81 7.09 -53.85
CA GLU A 826 13.53 7.01 -52.41
C GLU A 826 12.89 5.64 -52.13
N ASN A 827 13.32 5.02 -51.05
CA ASN A 827 12.91 3.71 -50.59
C ASN A 827 12.44 3.87 -49.14
N ASP A 828 11.34 3.22 -48.80
CA ASP A 828 10.68 3.41 -47.51
C ASP A 828 11.45 2.67 -46.42
N SER A 829 11.99 1.50 -46.78
CA SER A 829 12.81 0.67 -45.92
C SER A 829 14.07 0.21 -46.66
N THR A 830 15.17 0.03 -45.92
CA THR A 830 16.41 -0.57 -46.44
C THR A 830 16.79 -1.71 -45.51
N ILE A 831 17.06 -2.91 -46.02
CA ILE A 831 17.73 -3.98 -45.26
C ILE A 831 19.16 -4.12 -45.80
N PHE A 832 20.14 -4.15 -44.90
CA PHE A 832 21.54 -4.31 -45.25
C PHE A 832 21.99 -5.75 -45.04
N LEU A 833 22.58 -6.36 -46.06
CA LEU A 833 23.25 -7.66 -45.97
C LEU A 833 24.75 -7.46 -46.12
N SER A 834 25.53 -8.06 -45.21
CA SER A 834 26.99 -8.03 -45.30
C SER A 834 27.49 -8.99 -46.40
N GLY A 835 28.32 -8.48 -47.31
CA GLY A 835 28.89 -9.27 -48.41
C GLY A 835 28.19 -9.12 -49.76
N ASP A 836 28.87 -9.65 -50.77
CA ASP A 836 28.46 -9.64 -52.17
C ASP A 836 27.53 -10.84 -52.45
N ILE A 837 26.23 -10.67 -52.17
CA ILE A 837 25.21 -11.75 -52.20
C ILE A 837 24.23 -11.49 -53.35
N THR A 838 24.04 -12.50 -54.21
CA THR A 838 23.12 -12.41 -55.36
C THR A 838 21.74 -12.94 -54.98
N LEU A 839 20.86 -12.11 -54.44
CA LEU A 839 19.49 -12.53 -54.07
C LEU A 839 18.57 -12.72 -55.29
N THR A 840 17.64 -13.65 -55.17
CA THR A 840 16.57 -14.00 -56.11
C THR A 840 15.21 -14.01 -55.42
N ALA A 841 14.12 -14.10 -56.17
CA ALA A 841 12.78 -14.18 -55.58
C ALA A 841 12.56 -15.38 -54.65
N ASP A 842 13.33 -16.47 -54.80
CA ASP A 842 13.25 -17.66 -53.95
C ASP A 842 13.89 -17.44 -52.56
N ASP A 843 14.67 -16.37 -52.38
CA ASP A 843 15.29 -15.99 -51.10
C ASP A 843 14.35 -15.13 -50.23
N PHE A 844 13.09 -14.94 -50.66
CA PHE A 844 12.08 -14.14 -49.98
C PHE A 844 10.76 -14.90 -49.75
N ILE A 845 10.07 -14.55 -48.67
CA ILE A 845 8.64 -14.82 -48.47
C ILE A 845 7.93 -13.46 -48.66
N LEU A 846 7.08 -13.36 -49.70
CA LEU A 846 6.49 -12.09 -50.18
C LEU A 846 4.98 -12.00 -50.03
#